data_AF-A0A1Y6BYA0-F1
#
_entry.id   AF-A0A1Y6BYA0-F1
#
_cell.length_a   1.000
_cell.length_b   1.000
_cell.length_c   1.000
_cell.angle_alpha   90.00
_cell.angle_beta   90.00
_cell.angle_gamma   90.00
#
_symmetry.space_group_name_H-M   'P 1'
#
loop_
_entity.id
_entity.type
_entity.pdbx_description
1 polymer ?
#
loop_
_entity_poly.entity_id
_entity_poly.type
_entity_poly.pdbx_seq_one_letter_code
_entity_poly.pdbx_strand_id
1 'polypeptide(L)'
;MKFSMLRSGLLCLTFLWSLGSGASISKRAEIADQKMNFDDKFRQLEELLPTPNDYRTASGAPGYRYWQQQVDYKMDLRLDVKNQRISGEEIITYKNNSPDSLYYLWLHLESRSRDQSAGRVLTQTGLDEPKVSYRTLRNILESNAFDLDYRIESVTDMDGKAIPHTINDTMMRVDLPRPLRPTRSLSFKVKWSFNIHDQKAMGGRFGYEFFKEKNNYIYQMSVFYPRLAAYSDAGGWHNKQFLGGGEFTLEFGDYEVNITVPADHVVAATGTLENPSSVLSSNQRQRLSQAKTSSKPMYIITPEEAKANEAKGASGDSKTWRFKADKVRDFAFASSPKFIWDAQGLKSGGQDVMAMSYYPEEATPLWETYSTHAIVHTIEQYNQYTFDYPYPTAISVNGPVGGMEYPMITFNGPRPEIDKKTGERSYSRRTKYGLISVIIHEIGHNYFPMIVNSDERQWTWMDEGVNTFVQFLAEQSWEENYPSRRGEARNIIDYMASEKQVPIMTNSESLWQFGNNAYGKPATALNILRETILGRELFDFAFREYARRWKFKRPMPADFFRTMEDASGVDLDWFWRGWFYSTDHVDISLEEIHHFTINTQNKEVERSFDKDQYQAEPESITKQRNRSLNRRVERYPELSDFYNRYDRFTVTGKDRKAFDKLVKGLEPEEKALLQSKKHFYQFEFANKGGLVMPIILQLKFSNGSEELLRIPAEIWRRHSQAVSKVVLSDHELVSATVDPFWETADVDTYNNHFPRKPYESRLQVYKREKSRNLMKEMAEDQKAEAKTSDAAEESTAKETH
;
A
#
# COMPACT_ATOMS: atom_id res chain seq x y z
N MET A 1 -66.02 -20.88 -31.39
CA MET A 1 -67.13 -21.76 -30.92
C MET A 1 -66.50 -22.76 -29.96
N LYS A 2 -66.69 -22.63 -28.63
CA LYS A 2 -67.79 -23.21 -27.82
C LYS A 2 -67.84 -24.74 -28.03
N PHE A 3 -67.53 -25.61 -27.07
CA PHE A 3 -68.05 -25.81 -25.69
C PHE A 3 -67.09 -26.81 -24.96
N SER A 4 -66.55 -26.61 -23.74
CA SER A 4 -67.11 -26.77 -22.36
C SER A 4 -68.08 -27.95 -22.19
N MET A 5 -68.00 -28.84 -21.20
CA MET A 5 -68.13 -28.67 -19.74
C MET A 5 -67.94 -30.08 -19.10
N LEU A 6 -67.08 -30.27 -18.08
CA LEU A 6 -67.22 -30.08 -16.62
C LEU A 6 -67.50 -31.38 -15.80
N ARG A 7 -66.77 -31.42 -14.67
CA ARG A 7 -67.07 -32.01 -13.33
C ARG A 7 -66.83 -33.51 -13.14
N SER A 8 -65.84 -33.93 -12.33
CA SER A 8 -65.71 -33.87 -10.85
C SER A 8 -65.59 -35.35 -10.43
N GLY A 9 -64.61 -35.89 -9.70
CA GLY A 9 -63.62 -35.37 -8.78
C GLY A 9 -63.81 -36.10 -7.44
N LEU A 10 -62.94 -37.06 -7.08
CA LEU A 10 -62.36 -37.19 -5.73
C LEU A 10 -61.28 -38.29 -5.61
N LEU A 11 -60.15 -37.87 -5.03
CA LEU A 11 -59.12 -38.57 -4.24
C LEU A 11 -58.41 -39.84 -4.79
N CYS A 12 -57.11 -39.70 -5.07
CA CYS A 12 -56.09 -40.70 -4.74
C CYS A 12 -54.73 -40.01 -4.48
N LEU A 13 -54.09 -40.39 -3.38
CA LEU A 13 -52.68 -40.11 -3.08
C LEU A 13 -51.78 -40.77 -4.14
N THR A 14 -50.80 -40.04 -4.66
CA THR A 14 -49.67 -40.64 -5.38
C THR A 14 -48.34 -40.06 -4.92
N PHE A 15 -47.50 -40.98 -4.45
CA PHE A 15 -46.04 -40.93 -4.43
C PHE A 15 -45.52 -40.66 -5.84
N LEU A 16 -44.53 -39.78 -5.99
CA LEU A 16 -43.64 -39.76 -7.17
C LEU A 16 -42.26 -39.27 -6.77
N TRP A 17 -41.30 -40.19 -6.89
CA TRP A 17 -39.86 -39.98 -6.87
C TRP A 17 -39.42 -39.02 -7.97
N SER A 18 -38.56 -38.06 -7.66
CA SER A 18 -37.75 -37.32 -8.63
C SER A 18 -36.26 -37.66 -8.43
N LEU A 19 -35.63 -38.08 -9.53
CA LEU A 19 -34.21 -38.26 -9.69
C LEU A 19 -33.50 -36.90 -9.59
N GLY A 20 -32.66 -36.72 -8.57
CA GLY A 20 -31.70 -35.63 -8.47
C GLY A 20 -30.29 -36.15 -8.75
N SER A 21 -29.79 -35.95 -9.96
CA SER A 21 -28.38 -36.04 -10.29
C SER A 21 -27.64 -34.83 -9.68
N GLY A 22 -27.12 -35.02 -8.47
CA GLY A 22 -26.27 -34.05 -7.79
C GLY A 22 -24.88 -34.01 -8.42
N ALA A 23 -24.53 -32.87 -9.01
CA ALA A 23 -23.16 -32.54 -9.36
C ALA A 23 -22.34 -32.39 -8.07
N SER A 24 -21.31 -33.22 -7.92
CA SER A 24 -20.32 -33.13 -6.84
C SER A 24 -19.46 -31.88 -7.05
N ILE A 25 -19.91 -30.75 -6.49
CA ILE A 25 -19.02 -29.61 -6.26
C ILE A 25 -18.06 -30.06 -5.17
N SER A 26 -16.79 -30.21 -5.53
CA SER A 26 -15.68 -30.37 -4.58
C SER A 26 -15.58 -29.09 -3.72
N LYS A 27 -16.38 -29.01 -2.66
CA LYS A 27 -16.02 -28.22 -1.49
C LYS A 27 -14.75 -28.87 -0.93
N ARG A 28 -13.59 -28.23 -1.10
CA ARG A 28 -12.44 -28.48 -0.22
C ARG A 28 -12.96 -28.21 1.18
N ALA A 29 -13.21 -29.26 1.93
CA ALA A 29 -13.63 -29.18 3.31
C ALA A 29 -12.50 -28.52 4.09
N GLU A 30 -12.80 -27.42 4.78
CA GLU A 30 -12.08 -27.14 6.03
C GLU A 30 -12.12 -28.43 6.84
N ILE A 31 -10.96 -28.97 7.18
CA ILE A 31 -10.85 -29.92 8.29
C ILE A 31 -11.10 -29.08 9.54
N ALA A 32 -12.37 -28.74 9.77
CA ALA A 32 -12.85 -28.31 11.06
C ALA A 32 -12.99 -29.59 11.87
N ASP A 33 -12.11 -29.80 12.85
CA ASP A 33 -12.28 -30.89 13.80
C ASP A 33 -13.60 -30.66 14.55
N GLN A 34 -14.65 -31.37 14.11
CA GLN A 34 -16.02 -31.18 14.57
C GLN A 34 -16.19 -31.45 16.07
N LYS A 35 -15.20 -32.08 16.72
CA LYS A 35 -15.23 -32.34 18.16
C LYS A 35 -14.94 -31.12 19.02
N MET A 36 -14.19 -30.13 18.52
CA MET A 36 -13.73 -29.00 19.34
C MET A 36 -14.02 -27.61 18.77
N ASN A 37 -14.53 -27.49 17.54
CA ASN A 37 -14.71 -26.19 16.86
C ASN A 37 -13.43 -25.32 16.97
N PHE A 38 -12.28 -25.94 16.66
CA PHE A 38 -10.96 -25.33 16.81
C PHE A 38 -10.63 -24.47 15.59
N ASP A 39 -10.61 -23.16 15.79
CA ASP A 39 -10.18 -22.15 14.82
C ASP A 39 -8.66 -21.95 14.92
N ASP A 40 -7.93 -22.74 14.14
CA ASP A 40 -6.46 -22.78 14.15
C ASP A 40 -5.85 -21.60 13.38
N LYS A 41 -5.78 -20.43 14.03
CA LYS A 41 -5.14 -19.23 13.46
C LYS A 41 -3.62 -19.40 13.23
N PHE A 42 -2.99 -20.40 13.86
CA PHE A 42 -1.56 -20.71 13.75
C PHE A 42 -1.27 -21.91 12.85
N ARG A 43 -2.29 -22.38 12.10
CA ARG A 43 -2.10 -23.42 11.09
C ARG A 43 -1.02 -22.98 10.13
N GLN A 44 -0.18 -23.92 9.71
CA GLN A 44 0.90 -23.64 8.78
C GLN A 44 0.39 -23.35 7.36
N LEU A 45 1.08 -22.51 6.59
CA LEU A 45 0.64 -22.05 5.26
C LEU A 45 1.00 -23.00 4.12
N GLU A 46 1.76 -24.07 4.31
CA GLU A 46 2.18 -24.96 3.23
C GLU A 46 1.00 -25.63 2.50
N GLU A 47 -0.18 -25.71 3.13
CA GLU A 47 -1.40 -26.18 2.48
C GLU A 47 -1.96 -25.18 1.45
N LEU A 48 -1.64 -23.88 1.59
CA LEU A 48 -2.05 -22.79 0.71
C LEU A 48 -0.96 -22.40 -0.29
N LEU A 49 0.31 -22.50 0.10
CA LEU A 49 1.44 -22.10 -0.72
C LEU A 49 1.80 -23.18 -1.77
N PRO A 50 2.30 -22.80 -2.96
CA PRO A 50 2.82 -23.76 -3.93
C PRO A 50 3.96 -24.59 -3.34
N THR A 51 3.97 -25.90 -3.59
CA THR A 51 5.04 -26.80 -3.14
C THR A 51 6.41 -26.37 -3.71
N PRO A 52 7.45 -26.25 -2.88
CA PRO A 52 8.82 -25.99 -3.35
C PRO A 52 9.31 -27.01 -4.37
N ASN A 53 10.19 -26.58 -5.28
CA ASN A 53 10.76 -27.40 -6.35
C ASN A 53 12.15 -26.87 -6.80
N ASP A 54 12.71 -27.45 -7.85
CA ASP A 54 14.04 -27.06 -8.37
C ASP A 54 14.12 -25.62 -8.94
N TYR A 55 12.97 -25.02 -9.28
CA TYR A 55 12.87 -23.64 -9.77
C TYR A 55 12.71 -22.63 -8.62
N ARG A 56 11.99 -23.01 -7.57
CA ARG A 56 11.69 -22.17 -6.39
C ARG A 56 11.81 -22.98 -5.11
N THR A 57 12.80 -22.63 -4.29
CA THR A 57 13.19 -23.43 -3.11
C THR A 57 12.30 -23.18 -1.89
N ALA A 58 12.42 -24.04 -0.88
CA ALA A 58 11.66 -23.92 0.36
C ALA A 58 12.05 -22.68 1.19
N SER A 59 13.26 -22.14 1.01
CA SER A 59 13.68 -20.88 1.65
C SER A 59 13.10 -19.64 0.96
N GLY A 60 12.37 -19.78 -0.15
CA GLY A 60 11.91 -18.65 -0.96
C GLY A 60 12.98 -18.07 -1.88
N ALA A 61 14.15 -18.71 -1.99
CA ALA A 61 15.17 -18.34 -2.97
C ALA A 61 14.88 -18.97 -4.35
N PRO A 62 15.31 -18.33 -5.46
CA PRO A 62 15.33 -18.98 -6.77
C PRO A 62 16.19 -20.25 -6.71
N GLY A 63 15.67 -21.35 -7.25
CA GLY A 63 16.36 -22.64 -7.26
C GLY A 63 17.42 -22.74 -8.37
N TYR A 64 18.22 -23.80 -8.31
CA TYR A 64 19.34 -24.01 -9.25
C TYR A 64 18.91 -24.19 -10.70
N ARG A 65 17.63 -24.49 -10.97
CA ARG A 65 17.06 -24.57 -12.33
C ARG A 65 16.22 -23.35 -12.70
N TYR A 66 16.17 -22.32 -11.86
CA TYR A 66 15.39 -21.11 -12.13
C TYR A 66 15.72 -20.54 -13.52
N TRP A 67 14.67 -20.18 -14.25
CA TRP A 67 14.77 -19.60 -15.58
C TRP A 67 13.77 -18.45 -15.73
N GLN A 68 14.13 -17.51 -16.59
CA GLN A 68 13.25 -16.43 -17.04
C GLN A 68 13.64 -16.11 -18.48
N GLN A 69 12.72 -15.56 -19.25
CA GLN A 69 12.99 -15.26 -20.65
C GLN A 69 13.84 -14.00 -20.78
N GLN A 70 14.38 -13.79 -21.97
CA GLN A 70 15.00 -12.52 -22.34
C GLN A 70 14.34 -12.01 -23.63
N VAL A 71 14.00 -10.72 -23.63
CA VAL A 71 13.31 -10.07 -24.76
C VAL A 71 13.94 -8.72 -25.07
N ASP A 72 14.73 -8.68 -26.14
CA ASP A 72 15.43 -7.47 -26.56
C ASP A 72 14.63 -6.73 -27.63
N TYR A 73 14.68 -5.40 -27.62
CA TYR A 73 13.98 -4.53 -28.56
C TYR A 73 14.93 -3.57 -29.27
N LYS A 74 14.73 -3.43 -30.58
CA LYS A 74 15.21 -2.26 -31.33
C LYS A 74 14.02 -1.54 -31.92
N MET A 75 13.86 -0.26 -31.63
CA MET A 75 12.66 0.50 -32.06
C MET A 75 13.02 1.76 -32.82
N ASP A 76 12.31 2.00 -33.91
CA ASP A 76 12.30 3.26 -34.63
C ASP A 76 10.91 3.91 -34.46
N LEU A 77 10.86 4.96 -33.66
CA LEU A 77 9.62 5.66 -33.28
C LEU A 77 9.55 7.03 -33.94
N ARG A 78 8.34 7.43 -34.35
CA ARG A 78 8.07 8.76 -34.90
C ARG A 78 6.82 9.38 -34.27
N LEU A 79 7.02 10.50 -33.58
CA LEU A 79 5.95 11.31 -33.00
C LEU A 79 5.51 12.40 -33.99
N ASP A 80 4.29 12.29 -34.49
CA ASP A 80 3.64 13.28 -35.34
C ASP A 80 2.74 14.20 -34.50
N VAL A 81 3.32 15.32 -34.07
CA VAL A 81 2.61 16.32 -33.25
C VAL A 81 1.52 17.07 -34.01
N LYS A 82 1.56 17.09 -35.35
CA LYS A 82 0.55 17.78 -36.15
C LYS A 82 -0.75 16.97 -36.17
N ASN A 83 -0.63 15.66 -36.31
CA ASN A 83 -1.75 14.73 -36.37
C ASN A 83 -2.05 14.04 -35.04
N GLN A 84 -1.30 14.38 -33.97
CA GLN A 84 -1.38 13.71 -32.65
C GLN A 84 -1.27 12.19 -32.78
N ARG A 85 -0.27 11.71 -33.52
CA ARG A 85 -0.11 10.29 -33.86
C ARG A 85 1.28 9.80 -33.49
N ILE A 86 1.36 8.54 -33.06
CA ILE A 86 2.61 7.81 -32.88
C ILE A 86 2.65 6.63 -33.86
N SER A 87 3.83 6.37 -34.42
CA SER A 87 4.09 5.19 -35.24
C SER A 87 5.44 4.59 -34.84
N GLY A 88 5.52 3.27 -34.92
CA GLY A 88 6.72 2.52 -34.58
C GLY A 88 6.93 1.31 -35.46
N GLU A 89 8.19 1.00 -35.71
CA GLU A 89 8.64 -0.31 -36.17
C GLU A 89 9.62 -0.85 -35.12
N GLU A 90 9.38 -2.06 -34.65
CA GLU A 90 10.21 -2.71 -33.64
C GLU A 90 10.71 -4.07 -34.13
N ILE A 91 11.98 -4.34 -33.86
CA ILE A 91 12.58 -5.66 -33.97
C ILE A 91 12.60 -6.25 -32.57
N ILE A 92 11.87 -7.34 -32.37
CA ILE A 92 11.80 -8.06 -31.10
C ILE A 92 12.67 -9.32 -31.22
N THR A 93 13.63 -9.49 -30.33
CA THR A 93 14.43 -10.72 -30.22
C THR A 93 14.05 -11.45 -28.94
N TYR A 94 13.35 -12.58 -29.09
CA TYR A 94 12.94 -13.43 -27.98
C TYR A 94 13.94 -14.58 -27.83
N LYS A 95 14.51 -14.75 -26.64
CA LYS A 95 15.35 -15.90 -26.29
C LYS A 95 14.59 -16.83 -25.36
N ASN A 96 14.35 -18.06 -25.81
CA ASN A 96 13.66 -19.08 -25.03
C ASN A 96 14.61 -19.74 -24.02
N ASN A 97 14.54 -19.36 -22.75
CA ASN A 97 15.27 -19.97 -21.65
C ASN A 97 14.47 -21.05 -20.89
N SER A 98 13.21 -21.30 -21.28
CA SER A 98 12.40 -22.36 -20.68
C SER A 98 12.84 -23.75 -21.18
N PRO A 99 12.50 -24.83 -20.44
CA PRO A 99 12.68 -26.20 -20.93
C PRO A 99 11.70 -26.57 -22.05
N ASP A 100 10.74 -25.70 -22.38
CA ASP A 100 9.65 -25.98 -23.29
C ASP A 100 9.96 -25.57 -24.73
N SER A 101 9.35 -26.25 -25.70
CA SER A 101 9.33 -25.79 -27.09
C SER A 101 8.09 -24.92 -27.32
N LEU A 102 8.30 -23.64 -27.67
CA LEU A 102 7.21 -22.68 -27.84
C LEU A 102 6.75 -22.64 -29.30
N TYR A 103 5.45 -22.80 -29.53
CA TYR A 103 4.84 -22.77 -30.88
C TYR A 103 4.26 -21.40 -31.24
N TYR A 104 4.10 -20.53 -30.25
CA TYR A 104 3.55 -19.20 -30.40
C TYR A 104 4.13 -18.28 -29.33
N LEU A 105 4.09 -16.97 -29.58
CA LEU A 105 4.44 -15.92 -28.64
C LEU A 105 3.23 -15.01 -28.44
N TRP A 106 3.05 -14.48 -27.22
CA TRP A 106 2.01 -13.51 -26.91
C TRP A 106 2.61 -12.12 -26.75
N LEU A 107 1.92 -11.10 -27.25
CA LEU A 107 2.22 -9.68 -27.03
C LEU A 107 1.00 -8.99 -26.43
N HIS A 108 1.23 -8.12 -25.45
CA HIS A 108 0.29 -7.16 -24.93
C HIS A 108 0.10 -6.01 -25.91
N LEU A 109 -1.15 -5.68 -26.21
CA LEU A 109 -1.59 -4.54 -27.03
C LEU A 109 -2.38 -3.56 -26.16
N GLU A 110 -1.82 -3.13 -25.04
CA GLU A 110 -2.57 -2.40 -24.00
C GLU A 110 -3.13 -1.05 -24.47
N SER A 111 -2.49 -0.36 -25.42
CA SER A 111 -3.06 0.86 -25.99
C SER A 111 -4.43 0.61 -26.64
N ARG A 112 -4.68 -0.61 -27.14
CA ARG A 112 -5.97 -1.04 -27.70
C ARG A 112 -7.09 -1.13 -26.65
N SER A 113 -6.79 -1.14 -25.35
CA SER A 113 -7.82 -1.17 -24.30
C SER A 113 -8.72 0.08 -24.29
N ARG A 114 -8.39 1.10 -25.09
CA ARG A 114 -9.20 2.31 -25.30
C ARG A 114 -10.11 2.24 -26.52
N ASP A 115 -9.96 1.21 -27.35
CA ASP A 115 -10.83 0.97 -28.50
C ASP A 115 -12.26 0.70 -28.01
N GLN A 116 -13.26 1.23 -28.71
CA GLN A 116 -14.67 1.06 -28.35
C GLN A 116 -15.15 -0.40 -28.37
N SER A 117 -14.44 -1.27 -29.10
CA SER A 117 -14.68 -2.71 -29.13
C SER A 117 -13.93 -3.51 -28.06
N ALA A 118 -13.06 -2.87 -27.26
CA ALA A 118 -12.24 -3.57 -26.29
C ALA A 118 -13.02 -3.99 -25.04
N GLY A 119 -12.65 -5.13 -24.45
CA GLY A 119 -13.31 -5.67 -23.25
C GLY A 119 -13.39 -4.67 -22.12
N ARG A 120 -12.30 -3.92 -21.87
CA ARG A 120 -12.24 -2.81 -20.90
C ARG A 120 -13.39 -1.81 -21.04
N VAL A 121 -13.73 -1.41 -22.26
CA VAL A 121 -14.78 -0.41 -22.52
C VAL A 121 -16.15 -1.07 -22.40
N LEU A 122 -16.31 -2.27 -22.95
CA LEU A 122 -17.57 -3.01 -22.96
C LEU A 122 -18.04 -3.48 -21.59
N THR A 123 -17.12 -3.65 -20.62
CA THR A 123 -17.44 -4.07 -19.24
C THR A 123 -17.58 -2.92 -18.25
N GLN A 124 -17.51 -1.66 -18.69
CA GLN A 124 -17.73 -0.52 -17.80
C GLN A 124 -19.18 -0.52 -17.31
N THR A 125 -19.35 -0.42 -15.99
CA THR A 125 -20.68 -0.32 -15.38
C THR A 125 -21.23 1.09 -15.51
N GLY A 126 -22.56 1.21 -15.40
CA GLY A 126 -23.26 2.51 -15.45
C GLY A 126 -22.89 3.43 -14.29
N LEU A 127 -23.48 4.63 -14.31
CA LEU A 127 -23.30 5.61 -13.23
C LEU A 127 -24.05 5.16 -11.97
N ASP A 128 -23.35 5.18 -10.82
CA ASP A 128 -23.93 4.82 -9.52
C ASP A 128 -25.01 5.80 -9.04
N GLU A 129 -24.88 7.09 -9.42
CA GLU A 129 -25.80 8.16 -9.03
C GLU A 129 -26.15 9.05 -10.23
N PRO A 130 -27.33 9.72 -10.25
CA PRO A 130 -27.71 10.68 -11.28
C PRO A 130 -26.96 12.02 -11.18
N LYS A 131 -25.73 12.01 -10.66
CA LYS A 131 -24.84 13.16 -10.50
C LYS A 131 -23.42 12.75 -10.82
N VAL A 132 -22.79 13.49 -11.74
CA VAL A 132 -21.38 13.30 -12.10
C VAL A 132 -20.64 14.62 -12.07
N SER A 133 -19.34 14.58 -11.80
CA SER A 133 -18.51 15.77 -11.90
C SER A 133 -18.35 16.21 -13.36
N TYR A 134 -18.10 17.50 -13.60
CA TYR A 134 -17.76 17.99 -14.95
C TYR A 134 -16.58 17.24 -15.57
N ARG A 135 -15.59 16.84 -14.76
CA ARG A 135 -14.44 16.04 -15.20
C ARG A 135 -14.88 14.66 -15.69
N THR A 136 -15.74 13.98 -14.94
CA THR A 136 -16.29 12.67 -15.31
C THR A 136 -17.12 12.76 -16.58
N LEU A 137 -18.00 13.77 -16.69
CA LEU A 137 -18.81 13.97 -17.90
C LEU A 137 -17.93 14.26 -19.13
N ARG A 138 -16.92 15.13 -18.99
CA ARG A 138 -15.95 15.40 -20.07
C ARG A 138 -15.23 14.11 -20.49
N ASN A 139 -14.77 13.32 -19.53
CA ASN A 139 -14.10 12.05 -19.81
C ASN A 139 -14.98 11.08 -20.62
N ILE A 140 -16.26 10.92 -20.25
CA ILE A 140 -17.21 10.06 -20.97
C ILE A 140 -17.41 10.56 -22.40
N LEU A 141 -17.69 11.86 -22.57
CA LEU A 141 -17.98 12.45 -23.89
C LEU A 141 -16.75 12.37 -24.83
N GLU A 142 -15.58 12.73 -24.33
CA GLU A 142 -14.34 12.73 -25.12
C GLU A 142 -13.90 11.29 -25.44
N SER A 143 -14.02 10.36 -24.49
CA SER A 143 -13.67 8.95 -24.75
C SER A 143 -14.58 8.30 -25.78
N ASN A 144 -15.88 8.62 -25.79
CA ASN A 144 -16.82 8.12 -26.79
C ASN A 144 -16.59 8.72 -28.18
N ALA A 145 -16.08 9.95 -28.26
CA ALA A 145 -15.80 10.64 -29.52
C ALA A 145 -14.40 10.34 -30.09
N PHE A 146 -13.49 9.82 -29.27
CA PHE A 146 -12.11 9.58 -29.65
C PHE A 146 -11.96 8.32 -30.50
N ASP A 147 -11.37 8.48 -31.69
CA ASP A 147 -10.94 7.37 -32.54
C ASP A 147 -9.45 7.07 -32.31
N LEU A 148 -9.18 5.93 -31.69
CA LEU A 148 -7.83 5.45 -31.42
C LEU A 148 -7.07 5.12 -32.73
N ASP A 149 -7.78 4.66 -33.78
CA ASP A 149 -7.19 4.18 -35.04
C ASP A 149 -5.96 3.27 -34.83
N TYR A 150 -6.08 2.28 -33.93
CA TYR A 150 -4.98 1.37 -33.59
C TYR A 150 -4.77 0.33 -34.68
N ARG A 151 -3.56 0.31 -35.25
CA ARG A 151 -3.21 -0.59 -36.36
C ARG A 151 -1.96 -1.38 -36.05
N ILE A 152 -2.05 -2.70 -36.21
CA ILE A 152 -0.90 -3.56 -36.48
C ILE A 152 -0.77 -3.63 -38.00
N GLU A 153 0.20 -2.91 -38.55
CA GLU A 153 0.42 -2.78 -39.99
C GLU A 153 1.05 -4.04 -40.57
N SER A 154 2.00 -4.66 -39.85
CA SER A 154 2.60 -5.93 -40.27
C SER A 154 3.29 -6.66 -39.11
N VAL A 155 3.33 -7.99 -39.21
CA VAL A 155 4.18 -8.88 -38.40
C VAL A 155 4.97 -9.75 -39.37
N THR A 156 6.30 -9.59 -39.39
CA THR A 156 7.17 -10.26 -40.39
C THR A 156 8.43 -10.83 -39.76
N ASP A 157 9.04 -11.82 -40.40
CA ASP A 157 10.40 -12.23 -40.04
C ASP A 157 11.45 -11.20 -40.50
N MET A 158 12.73 -11.50 -40.26
CA MET A 158 13.81 -10.58 -40.63
C MET A 158 13.95 -10.39 -42.15
N ASP A 159 13.51 -11.37 -42.95
CA ASP A 159 13.53 -11.35 -44.41
C ASP A 159 12.27 -10.70 -45.01
N GLY A 160 11.32 -10.26 -44.17
CA GLY A 160 10.09 -9.58 -44.57
C GLY A 160 8.93 -10.52 -44.92
N LYS A 161 9.05 -11.81 -44.66
CA LYS A 161 7.95 -12.77 -44.84
C LYS A 161 6.95 -12.63 -43.71
N ALA A 162 5.66 -12.58 -44.05
CA ALA A 162 4.59 -12.49 -43.06
C ALA A 162 4.58 -13.71 -42.10
N ILE A 163 4.46 -13.42 -40.81
CA ILE A 163 4.22 -14.42 -39.77
C ILE A 163 2.72 -14.37 -39.42
N PRO A 164 2.01 -15.51 -39.43
CA PRO A 164 0.61 -15.53 -39.02
C PRO A 164 0.44 -15.02 -37.58
N HIS A 165 -0.57 -14.19 -37.36
CA HIS A 165 -0.90 -13.68 -36.03
C HIS A 165 -2.41 -13.53 -35.87
N THR A 166 -2.87 -13.55 -34.63
CA THR A 166 -4.26 -13.35 -34.24
C THR A 166 -4.34 -12.30 -33.14
N ILE A 167 -5.08 -11.22 -33.37
CA ILE A 167 -5.42 -10.27 -32.31
C ILE A 167 -6.62 -10.81 -31.54
N ASN A 168 -6.47 -10.92 -30.23
CA ASN A 168 -7.48 -11.33 -29.28
C ASN A 168 -7.64 -10.23 -28.22
N ASP A 169 -8.56 -9.30 -28.50
CA ASP A 169 -8.81 -8.11 -27.68
C ASP A 169 -7.52 -7.31 -27.38
N THR A 170 -7.05 -7.25 -26.14
CA THR A 170 -5.83 -6.52 -25.74
C THR A 170 -4.55 -7.33 -25.87
N MET A 171 -4.61 -8.48 -26.54
CA MET A 171 -3.48 -9.40 -26.74
C MET A 171 -3.31 -9.75 -28.22
N MET A 172 -2.10 -10.11 -28.62
CA MET A 172 -1.79 -10.66 -29.94
C MET A 172 -0.99 -11.94 -29.82
N ARG A 173 -1.43 -13.00 -30.48
CA ARG A 173 -0.68 -14.25 -30.61
C ARG A 173 0.05 -14.26 -31.95
N VAL A 174 1.35 -14.49 -31.94
CA VAL A 174 2.19 -14.70 -33.13
C VAL A 174 2.47 -16.19 -33.25
N ASP A 175 1.99 -16.80 -34.34
CA ASP A 175 2.07 -18.24 -34.57
C ASP A 175 3.36 -18.59 -35.32
N LEU A 176 4.28 -19.28 -34.65
CA LEU A 176 5.63 -19.50 -35.18
C LEU A 176 5.62 -20.57 -36.28
N PRO A 177 6.27 -20.34 -37.44
CA PRO A 177 6.34 -21.34 -38.51
C PRO A 177 7.04 -22.64 -38.09
N ARG A 178 7.93 -22.57 -37.08
CA ARG A 178 8.61 -23.70 -36.45
C ARG A 178 8.69 -23.44 -34.95
N PRO A 179 8.61 -24.47 -34.10
CA PRO A 179 8.69 -24.28 -32.66
C PRO A 179 10.06 -23.71 -32.26
N LEU A 180 10.04 -22.70 -31.41
CA LEU A 180 11.23 -22.14 -30.78
C LEU A 180 11.69 -23.05 -29.65
N ARG A 181 12.73 -23.84 -29.93
CA ARG A 181 13.31 -24.81 -28.99
C ARG A 181 13.99 -24.11 -27.80
N PRO A 182 14.19 -24.82 -26.67
CA PRO A 182 15.00 -24.33 -25.56
C PRO A 182 16.36 -23.79 -26.01
N THR A 183 16.81 -22.73 -25.34
CA THR A 183 18.05 -21.98 -25.55
C THR A 183 18.20 -21.32 -26.93
N ARG A 184 17.17 -21.34 -27.78
CA ARG A 184 17.19 -20.69 -29.10
C ARG A 184 16.54 -19.31 -29.04
N SER A 185 16.93 -18.47 -29.98
CA SER A 185 16.35 -17.14 -30.15
C SER A 185 15.63 -17.01 -31.49
N LEU A 186 14.63 -16.13 -31.54
CA LEU A 186 13.91 -15.71 -32.74
C LEU A 186 13.86 -14.19 -32.77
N SER A 187 14.12 -13.60 -33.93
CA SER A 187 13.89 -12.18 -34.18
C SER A 187 12.80 -11.99 -35.23
N PHE A 188 11.90 -11.03 -34.99
CA PHE A 188 10.82 -10.67 -35.91
C PHE A 188 10.49 -9.17 -35.78
N LYS A 189 9.79 -8.63 -36.77
CA LYS A 189 9.41 -7.22 -36.85
C LYS A 189 7.93 -7.04 -36.61
N VAL A 190 7.56 -5.99 -35.89
CA VAL A 190 6.18 -5.53 -35.75
C VAL A 190 6.13 -4.05 -36.12
N LYS A 191 5.19 -3.69 -37.00
CA LYS A 191 4.94 -2.29 -37.37
C LYS A 191 3.55 -1.88 -36.94
N TRP A 192 3.43 -0.74 -36.29
CA TRP A 192 2.19 -0.31 -35.67
C TRP A 192 2.04 1.22 -35.64
N SER A 193 0.80 1.70 -35.50
CA SER A 193 0.51 3.12 -35.33
C SER A 193 -0.87 3.36 -34.72
N PHE A 194 -1.05 4.49 -34.01
CA PHE A 194 -2.33 4.90 -33.42
C PHE A 194 -2.33 6.38 -33.00
N ASN A 195 -3.53 6.93 -32.76
CA ASN A 195 -3.73 8.31 -32.32
C ASN A 195 -3.54 8.48 -30.81
N ILE A 196 -2.95 9.59 -30.40
CA ILE A 196 -2.67 9.95 -29.01
C ILE A 196 -3.84 10.77 -28.49
N HIS A 197 -4.32 10.49 -27.27
CA HIS A 197 -5.42 11.22 -26.65
C HIS A 197 -4.96 12.37 -25.74
N ASP A 198 -5.87 13.34 -25.51
CA ASP A 198 -5.73 14.34 -24.43
C ASP A 198 -5.86 13.63 -23.08
N GLN A 199 -4.73 13.45 -22.40
CA GLN A 199 -4.66 12.75 -21.12
C GLN A 199 -5.43 13.53 -20.04
N LYS A 200 -5.45 14.87 -20.10
CA LYS A 200 -6.17 15.69 -19.12
C LYS A 200 -7.70 15.53 -19.24
N ALA A 201 -8.19 15.16 -20.42
CA ALA A 201 -9.60 14.84 -20.65
C ALA A 201 -9.92 13.36 -20.36
N MET A 202 -9.11 12.45 -20.89
CA MET A 202 -9.42 11.02 -20.97
C MET A 202 -8.69 10.15 -19.93
N GLY A 203 -7.79 10.73 -19.14
CA GLY A 203 -6.99 10.05 -18.11
C GLY A 203 -6.03 9.00 -18.69
N GLY A 204 -5.68 8.00 -17.87
CA GLY A 204 -4.79 6.89 -18.22
C GLY A 204 -3.30 7.19 -18.13
N ARG A 205 -2.50 6.20 -18.53
CA ARG A 205 -1.05 6.11 -18.25
C ARG A 205 -0.14 6.82 -19.25
N PHE A 206 -0.68 7.23 -20.40
CA PHE A 206 0.03 7.98 -21.44
C PHE A 206 -0.89 9.03 -22.06
N GLY A 207 -0.34 9.91 -22.88
CA GLY A 207 -1.07 10.86 -23.72
C GLY A 207 -0.38 12.22 -23.75
N TYR A 208 -1.09 13.23 -24.26
CA TYR A 208 -0.59 14.60 -24.28
C TYR A 208 -1.35 15.53 -23.33
N GLU A 209 -0.69 16.61 -22.95
CA GLU A 209 -1.30 17.82 -22.40
C GLU A 209 -1.15 18.96 -23.41
N PHE A 210 -2.23 19.69 -23.68
CA PHE A 210 -2.22 20.84 -24.59
C PHE A 210 -2.13 22.19 -23.85
N PHE A 211 -1.19 23.03 -24.26
CA PHE A 211 -0.99 24.38 -23.73
C PHE A 211 -1.47 25.43 -24.73
N LYS A 212 -2.64 26.02 -24.43
CA LYS A 212 -3.34 26.94 -25.34
C LYS A 212 -2.55 28.20 -25.69
N GLU A 213 -1.81 28.77 -24.73
CA GLU A 213 -1.12 30.06 -24.92
C GLU A 213 0.00 30.00 -25.96
N LYS A 214 0.64 28.84 -26.11
CA LYS A 214 1.79 28.64 -27.00
C LYS A 214 1.53 27.61 -28.10
N ASN A 215 0.32 27.06 -28.14
CA ASN A 215 -0.10 26.04 -29.10
C ASN A 215 0.90 24.87 -29.21
N ASN A 216 1.32 24.35 -28.06
CA ASN A 216 2.28 23.25 -27.97
C ASN A 216 1.83 22.22 -26.91
N TYR A 217 2.65 21.18 -26.74
CA TYR A 217 2.26 19.99 -25.98
C TYR A 217 3.38 19.46 -25.09
N ILE A 218 2.99 18.75 -24.03
CA ILE A 218 3.86 17.78 -23.35
C ILE A 218 3.29 16.40 -23.65
N TYR A 219 4.13 15.53 -24.21
CA TYR A 219 3.81 14.12 -24.43
C TYR A 219 4.46 13.26 -23.36
N GLN A 220 3.69 12.32 -22.81
CA GLN A 220 4.18 11.25 -21.96
C GLN A 220 3.70 9.94 -22.57
N MET A 221 4.64 9.15 -23.07
CA MET A 221 4.40 7.94 -23.83
C MET A 221 4.93 6.75 -23.05
N SER A 222 4.00 5.90 -22.67
CA SER A 222 4.24 4.63 -22.01
C SER A 222 3.18 3.64 -22.47
N VAL A 223 3.45 2.34 -22.29
CA VAL A 223 2.45 1.31 -22.62
C VAL A 223 1.93 1.46 -24.07
N PHE A 224 2.79 1.94 -24.97
CA PHE A 224 2.41 2.48 -26.28
C PHE A 224 2.83 1.56 -27.44
N TYR A 225 3.56 0.49 -27.17
CA TYR A 225 4.05 -0.45 -28.19
C TYR A 225 3.60 -1.88 -27.85
N PRO A 226 3.51 -2.78 -28.85
CA PRO A 226 3.31 -4.21 -28.62
C PRO A 226 4.43 -4.79 -27.74
N ARG A 227 4.09 -5.19 -26.52
CA ARG A 227 5.06 -5.67 -25.52
C ARG A 227 4.93 -7.17 -25.35
N LEU A 228 6.00 -7.91 -25.56
CA LEU A 228 6.00 -9.36 -25.44
C LEU A 228 5.68 -9.79 -24.00
N ALA A 229 4.69 -10.68 -23.87
CA ALA A 229 4.17 -11.15 -22.60
C ALA A 229 5.15 -12.07 -21.88
N ALA A 230 5.13 -12.05 -20.55
CA ALA A 230 5.95 -12.97 -19.77
C ALA A 230 5.55 -14.43 -19.99
N TYR A 231 6.55 -15.32 -20.04
CA TYR A 231 6.38 -16.77 -19.96
C TYR A 231 7.19 -17.27 -18.77
N SER A 232 6.54 -17.83 -17.77
CA SER A 232 7.16 -18.13 -16.47
C SER A 232 7.01 -19.58 -16.05
N ASP A 233 7.91 -20.00 -15.16
CA ASP A 233 7.89 -21.29 -14.46
C ASP A 233 6.64 -21.46 -13.56
N ALA A 234 6.10 -20.36 -13.03
CA ALA A 234 4.97 -20.38 -12.11
C ALA A 234 3.59 -20.35 -12.79
N GLY A 235 3.48 -19.76 -13.98
CA GLY A 235 2.18 -19.48 -14.60
C GLY A 235 2.10 -19.68 -16.11
N GLY A 236 3.18 -20.12 -16.77
CA GLY A 236 3.24 -20.15 -18.23
C GLY A 236 3.07 -18.73 -18.80
N TRP A 237 2.21 -18.57 -19.82
CA TRP A 237 1.96 -17.28 -20.47
C TRP A 237 1.12 -16.35 -19.60
N HIS A 238 1.61 -15.13 -19.40
CA HIS A 238 0.92 -14.05 -18.69
C HIS A 238 0.04 -13.25 -19.66
N ASN A 239 -1.01 -13.87 -20.18
CA ASN A 239 -1.80 -13.34 -21.31
C ASN A 239 -3.25 -12.99 -20.95
N LYS A 240 -3.49 -12.60 -19.69
CA LYS A 240 -4.80 -12.08 -19.26
C LYS A 240 -5.11 -10.75 -19.95
N GLN A 241 -6.38 -10.54 -20.27
CA GLN A 241 -6.85 -9.31 -20.90
C GLN A 241 -6.74 -8.12 -19.93
N PHE A 242 -6.45 -6.94 -20.46
CA PHE A 242 -6.37 -5.71 -19.68
C PHE A 242 -7.74 -5.04 -19.58
N LEU A 243 -8.32 -5.03 -18.37
CA LEU A 243 -9.59 -4.35 -18.09
C LEU A 243 -9.39 -2.97 -17.43
N GLY A 244 -8.23 -2.72 -16.83
CA GLY A 244 -7.88 -1.38 -16.37
C GLY A 244 -7.23 -1.27 -15.02
N GLY A 245 -7.52 -2.22 -14.14
CA GLY A 245 -7.11 -2.16 -12.74
C GLY A 245 -5.70 -2.68 -12.53
N GLY A 246 -5.27 -3.69 -13.29
CA GLY A 246 -3.90 -4.22 -13.18
C GLY A 246 -2.88 -3.49 -14.02
N GLU A 247 -1.66 -3.36 -13.51
CA GLU A 247 -0.47 -3.08 -14.33
C GLU A 247 0.01 -4.36 -15.04
N PHE A 248 1.25 -4.36 -15.53
CA PHE A 248 1.76 -5.33 -16.50
C PHE A 248 2.97 -6.10 -15.98
N THR A 249 3.16 -7.31 -16.49
CA THR A 249 4.29 -8.19 -16.16
C THR A 249 5.03 -8.59 -17.41
N LEU A 250 6.30 -8.16 -17.50
CA LEU A 250 7.11 -8.25 -18.71
C LEU A 250 8.45 -8.93 -18.42
N GLU A 251 9.12 -9.37 -19.47
CA GLU A 251 10.45 -9.97 -19.38
C GLU A 251 11.54 -8.90 -19.42
N PHE A 252 12.70 -9.21 -18.86
CA PHE A 252 13.86 -8.34 -18.99
C PHE A 252 14.50 -8.46 -20.38
N GLY A 253 15.03 -7.35 -20.88
CA GLY A 253 15.96 -7.36 -22.00
C GLY A 253 16.57 -6.01 -22.28
N ASP A 254 17.31 -5.94 -23.39
CA ASP A 254 18.04 -4.76 -23.80
C ASP A 254 17.26 -3.97 -24.86
N TYR A 255 17.28 -2.65 -24.75
CA TYR A 255 16.52 -1.73 -25.59
C TYR A 255 17.46 -0.77 -26.31
N GLU A 256 17.36 -0.70 -27.64
CA GLU A 256 17.94 0.35 -28.48
C GLU A 256 16.81 1.12 -29.17
N VAL A 257 16.58 2.38 -28.78
CA VAL A 257 15.40 3.12 -29.23
C VAL A 257 15.79 4.43 -29.90
N ASN A 258 15.37 4.60 -31.15
CA ASN A 258 15.45 5.83 -31.91
C ASN A 258 14.10 6.56 -31.86
N ILE A 259 14.07 7.79 -31.34
CA ILE A 259 12.85 8.59 -31.19
C ILE A 259 12.98 9.83 -32.06
N THR A 260 12.21 9.87 -33.15
CA THR A 260 12.15 11.03 -34.05
C THR A 260 11.01 11.95 -33.66
N VAL A 261 11.36 13.18 -33.27
CA VAL A 261 10.47 14.23 -32.77
C VAL A 261 10.75 15.56 -33.50
N PRO A 262 9.87 16.57 -33.40
CA PRO A 262 10.17 17.92 -33.89
C PRO A 262 11.51 18.45 -33.35
N ALA A 263 12.24 19.23 -34.14
CA ALA A 263 13.62 19.61 -33.84
C ALA A 263 13.79 20.51 -32.59
N ASP A 264 12.71 21.15 -32.14
CA ASP A 264 12.61 21.92 -30.91
C ASP A 264 12.27 21.05 -29.69
N HIS A 265 11.90 19.78 -29.83
CA HIS A 265 11.61 18.95 -28.67
C HIS A 265 12.87 18.47 -27.94
N VAL A 266 12.80 18.49 -26.61
CA VAL A 266 13.70 17.77 -25.70
C VAL A 266 13.04 16.44 -25.35
N VAL A 267 13.83 15.37 -25.26
CA VAL A 267 13.33 14.01 -24.96
C VAL A 267 13.98 13.49 -23.68
N ALA A 268 13.14 12.98 -22.78
CA ALA A 268 13.53 12.18 -21.62
C ALA A 268 13.04 10.75 -21.86
N ALA A 269 13.87 9.74 -21.62
CA ALA A 269 13.47 8.35 -21.85
C ALA A 269 14.20 7.39 -20.90
N THR A 270 13.65 6.18 -20.75
CA THR A 270 14.33 5.03 -20.18
C THR A 270 15.72 4.86 -20.84
N GLY A 271 16.76 4.68 -20.02
CA GLY A 271 18.12 4.41 -20.50
C GLY A 271 19.07 5.62 -20.51
N THR A 272 20.18 5.47 -21.22
CA THR A 272 21.22 6.47 -21.45
C THR A 272 21.10 7.10 -22.83
N LEU A 273 21.35 8.40 -22.92
CA LEU A 273 21.37 9.13 -24.20
C LEU A 273 22.68 8.85 -24.94
N GLU A 274 22.59 8.28 -26.14
CA GLU A 274 23.73 7.79 -26.91
C GLU A 274 24.29 8.82 -27.91
N ASN A 275 23.49 9.82 -28.31
CA ASN A 275 23.89 10.81 -29.31
C ASN A 275 23.80 12.28 -28.85
N PRO A 276 24.33 12.65 -27.66
CA PRO A 276 24.21 14.01 -27.13
C PRO A 276 24.84 15.07 -28.05
N SER A 277 25.87 14.73 -28.83
CA SER A 277 26.50 15.63 -29.81
C SER A 277 25.57 16.07 -30.94
N SER A 278 24.56 15.27 -31.28
CA SER A 278 23.60 15.55 -32.35
C SER A 278 22.37 16.31 -31.87
N VAL A 279 22.00 16.19 -30.58
CA VAL A 279 20.73 16.71 -30.07
C VAL A 279 20.88 17.83 -29.04
N LEU A 280 22.03 17.94 -28.36
CA LEU A 280 22.31 18.98 -27.36
C LEU A 280 23.29 20.03 -27.88
N SER A 281 23.17 21.26 -27.37
CA SER A 281 24.16 22.33 -27.60
C SER A 281 25.48 22.06 -26.86
N SER A 282 26.56 22.74 -27.25
CA SER A 282 27.86 22.59 -26.57
C SER A 282 27.79 22.95 -25.07
N ASN A 283 27.05 23.99 -24.71
CA ASN A 283 26.87 24.41 -23.31
C ASN A 283 26.06 23.38 -22.51
N GLN A 284 25.02 22.79 -23.12
CA GLN A 284 24.22 21.74 -22.49
C GLN A 284 25.06 20.49 -22.24
N ARG A 285 25.90 20.08 -23.21
CA ARG A 285 26.82 18.93 -23.06
C ARG A 285 27.87 19.16 -21.96
N GLN A 286 28.40 20.38 -21.86
CA GLN A 286 29.35 20.73 -20.81
C GLN A 286 28.71 20.61 -19.42
N ARG A 287 27.51 21.16 -19.24
CA ARG A 287 26.77 21.06 -17.97
C ARG A 287 26.39 19.62 -17.65
N LEU A 288 26.00 18.83 -18.65
CA LEU A 288 25.71 17.39 -18.45
C LEU A 288 26.96 16.63 -17.98
N SER A 289 28.14 16.95 -18.50
CA SER A 289 29.39 16.36 -18.04
C SER A 289 29.75 16.77 -16.62
N GLN A 290 29.48 18.03 -16.24
CA GLN A 290 29.74 18.55 -14.89
C GLN A 290 28.78 17.95 -13.86
N ALA A 291 27.51 17.74 -14.24
CA ALA A 291 26.48 17.20 -13.36
C ALA A 291 26.84 15.81 -12.82
N LYS A 292 27.57 15.00 -13.60
CA LYS A 292 28.03 13.65 -13.21
C LYS A 292 28.79 13.60 -11.88
N THR A 293 29.46 14.69 -11.51
CA THR A 293 30.24 14.78 -10.27
C THR A 293 29.72 15.88 -9.34
N SER A 294 28.58 16.47 -9.66
CA SER A 294 28.00 17.54 -8.84
C SER A 294 27.33 16.96 -7.59
N SER A 295 27.55 17.60 -6.45
CA SER A 295 26.89 17.26 -5.18
C SER A 295 25.52 17.94 -5.01
N LYS A 296 25.10 18.74 -5.98
CA LYS A 296 23.80 19.44 -5.99
C LYS A 296 23.19 19.41 -7.39
N PRO A 297 21.85 19.53 -7.53
CA PRO A 297 21.22 19.64 -8.82
C PRO A 297 21.76 20.85 -9.59
N MET A 298 22.01 20.66 -10.89
CA MET A 298 22.41 21.74 -11.78
C MET A 298 21.66 21.66 -13.11
N TYR A 299 21.33 22.83 -13.67
CA TYR A 299 20.63 22.92 -14.93
C TYR A 299 21.47 22.40 -16.10
N ILE A 300 20.92 21.45 -16.85
CA ILE A 300 21.38 21.05 -18.18
C ILE A 300 20.72 21.92 -19.25
N ILE A 301 19.43 22.21 -19.10
CA ILE A 301 18.67 23.19 -19.90
C ILE A 301 18.09 24.20 -18.91
N THR A 302 18.44 25.48 -19.05
CA THR A 302 17.96 26.52 -18.11
C THR A 302 16.51 26.93 -18.41
N PRO A 303 15.82 27.58 -17.46
CA PRO A 303 14.50 28.19 -17.71
C PRO A 303 14.48 29.11 -18.94
N GLU A 304 15.53 29.92 -19.14
CA GLU A 304 15.65 30.84 -20.27
C GLU A 304 15.81 30.09 -21.60
N GLU A 305 16.61 29.03 -21.62
CA GLU A 305 16.78 28.19 -22.80
C GLU A 305 15.49 27.43 -23.14
N ALA A 306 14.80 26.89 -22.14
CA ALA A 306 13.51 26.21 -22.32
C ALA A 306 12.45 27.17 -22.89
N LYS A 307 12.38 28.39 -22.37
CA LYS A 307 11.49 29.45 -22.88
C LYS A 307 11.85 29.86 -24.32
N ALA A 308 13.14 30.02 -24.63
CA ALA A 308 13.60 30.33 -25.97
C ALA A 308 13.31 29.19 -26.96
N ASN A 309 13.38 27.95 -26.49
CA ASN A 309 13.09 26.76 -27.27
C ASN A 309 11.58 26.64 -27.57
N GLU A 310 10.72 26.82 -26.56
CA GLU A 310 9.26 26.93 -26.71
C GLU A 310 8.87 28.04 -27.71
N ALA A 311 9.58 29.17 -27.71
CA ALA A 311 9.27 30.30 -28.59
C ALA A 311 9.58 30.06 -30.07
N LYS A 312 10.41 29.07 -30.43
CA LYS A 312 10.72 28.76 -31.83
C LYS A 312 9.52 28.18 -32.58
N GLY A 313 8.64 27.48 -31.86
CA GLY A 313 7.56 26.69 -32.45
C GLY A 313 8.08 25.53 -33.31
N ALA A 314 7.17 24.66 -33.75
CA ALA A 314 7.52 23.53 -34.59
C ALA A 314 8.11 24.00 -35.92
N SER A 315 9.41 23.83 -36.12
CA SER A 315 10.12 24.32 -37.32
C SER A 315 9.81 23.54 -38.60
N GLY A 316 9.08 22.43 -38.50
CA GLY A 316 8.89 21.44 -39.57
C GLY A 316 10.06 20.45 -39.71
N ASP A 317 11.22 20.77 -39.13
CA ASP A 317 12.37 19.85 -39.05
C ASP A 317 12.18 18.85 -37.92
N SER A 318 12.92 17.74 -38.00
CA SER A 318 12.92 16.69 -36.96
C SER A 318 14.33 16.35 -36.51
N LYS A 319 14.45 15.86 -35.27
CA LYS A 319 15.67 15.28 -34.71
C LYS A 319 15.37 13.88 -34.19
N THR A 320 16.37 13.01 -34.27
CA THR A 320 16.31 11.66 -33.73
C THR A 320 17.19 11.55 -32.49
N TRP A 321 16.56 11.29 -31.35
CA TRP A 321 17.24 10.97 -30.09
C TRP A 321 17.45 9.47 -29.99
N ARG A 322 18.62 9.02 -29.55
CA ARG A 322 18.97 7.60 -29.44
C ARG A 322 19.20 7.23 -27.98
N PHE A 323 18.47 6.23 -27.49
CA PHE A 323 18.59 5.74 -26.13
C PHE A 323 18.95 4.27 -26.09
N LYS A 324 19.72 3.90 -25.07
CA LYS A 324 20.05 2.51 -24.76
C LYS A 324 19.71 2.18 -23.32
N ALA A 325 19.04 1.06 -23.08
CA ALA A 325 18.77 0.56 -21.73
C ALA A 325 19.06 -0.93 -21.65
N ASP A 326 19.85 -1.35 -20.66
CA ASP A 326 20.22 -2.75 -20.48
C ASP A 326 19.42 -3.38 -19.33
N LYS A 327 18.93 -4.61 -19.54
CA LYS A 327 18.21 -5.41 -18.54
C LYS A 327 17.03 -4.67 -17.89
N VAL A 328 16.18 -4.05 -18.71
CA VAL A 328 14.92 -3.42 -18.27
C VAL A 328 13.72 -4.23 -18.74
N ARG A 329 12.56 -4.04 -18.09
CA ARG A 329 11.32 -4.76 -18.42
C ARG A 329 10.35 -3.97 -19.30
N ASP A 330 10.57 -2.66 -19.45
CA ASP A 330 9.72 -1.78 -20.25
C ASP A 330 10.50 -0.53 -20.67
N PHE A 331 9.90 0.28 -21.54
CA PHE A 331 10.44 1.52 -22.07
C PHE A 331 9.37 2.61 -22.11
N ALA A 332 9.68 3.78 -21.58
CA ALA A 332 8.83 4.96 -21.68
C ALA A 332 9.65 6.20 -22.07
N PHE A 333 8.98 7.20 -22.63
CA PHE A 333 9.59 8.48 -22.95
C PHE A 333 8.62 9.65 -22.79
N ALA A 334 9.17 10.84 -22.64
CA ALA A 334 8.44 12.09 -22.67
C ALA A 334 9.10 13.05 -23.66
N SER A 335 8.30 13.90 -24.29
CA SER A 335 8.78 14.84 -25.31
C SER A 335 8.04 16.16 -25.24
N SER A 336 8.79 17.27 -25.22
CA SER A 336 8.21 18.62 -25.24
C SER A 336 9.26 19.67 -25.59
N PRO A 337 8.88 20.80 -26.20
CA PRO A 337 9.75 21.96 -26.29
C PRO A 337 9.87 22.74 -24.97
N LYS A 338 9.01 22.46 -23.97
CA LYS A 338 8.91 23.21 -22.71
C LYS A 338 9.89 22.78 -21.62
N PHE A 339 10.63 21.69 -21.81
CA PHE A 339 11.40 21.09 -20.72
C PHE A 339 12.61 21.94 -20.30
N ILE A 340 12.54 22.39 -19.05
CA ILE A 340 13.68 22.63 -18.19
C ILE A 340 14.24 21.25 -17.79
N TRP A 341 15.56 21.13 -17.72
CA TRP A 341 16.23 19.89 -17.35
C TRP A 341 17.32 20.19 -16.34
N ASP A 342 17.22 19.62 -15.14
CA ASP A 342 18.30 19.60 -14.14
C ASP A 342 18.79 18.18 -13.86
N ALA A 343 20.02 18.06 -13.34
CA ALA A 343 20.64 16.77 -13.05
C ALA A 343 21.63 16.83 -11.89
N GLN A 344 21.80 15.70 -11.21
CA GLN A 344 22.81 15.46 -10.18
C GLN A 344 23.37 14.04 -10.33
N GLY A 345 24.69 13.90 -10.25
CA GLY A 345 25.35 12.60 -10.16
C GLY A 345 25.33 12.06 -8.73
N LEU A 346 25.15 10.75 -8.59
CA LEU A 346 25.33 10.04 -7.33
C LEU A 346 26.03 8.69 -7.55
N LYS A 347 26.72 8.21 -6.52
CA LYS A 347 27.31 6.87 -6.48
C LYS A 347 26.35 5.90 -5.78
N SER A 348 26.08 4.77 -6.41
CA SER A 348 25.30 3.68 -5.82
C SER A 348 26.07 2.36 -5.95
N GLY A 349 26.74 1.95 -4.87
CA GLY A 349 27.70 0.85 -4.92
C GLY A 349 28.78 1.10 -5.99
N GLY A 350 28.86 0.20 -6.97
CA GLY A 350 29.78 0.33 -8.11
C GLY A 350 29.24 1.17 -9.29
N GLN A 351 28.01 1.66 -9.23
CA GLN A 351 27.34 2.34 -10.34
C GLN A 351 27.39 3.87 -10.19
N ASP A 352 27.72 4.56 -11.28
CA ASP A 352 27.48 6.00 -11.45
C ASP A 352 26.06 6.21 -11.95
N VAL A 353 25.25 6.94 -11.18
CA VAL A 353 23.84 7.21 -11.51
C VAL A 353 23.66 8.68 -11.79
N MET A 354 22.91 9.01 -12.84
CA MET A 354 22.41 10.35 -13.11
C MET A 354 20.95 10.47 -12.65
N ALA A 355 20.72 11.18 -11.55
CA ALA A 355 19.40 11.63 -11.14
C ALA A 355 19.02 12.88 -11.94
N MET A 356 17.86 12.89 -12.60
CA MET A 356 17.47 13.94 -13.53
C MET A 356 15.99 14.31 -13.42
N SER A 357 15.68 15.60 -13.52
CA SER A 357 14.30 16.06 -13.60
C SER A 357 14.04 16.84 -14.89
N TYR A 358 12.89 16.57 -15.52
CA TYR A 358 12.40 17.29 -16.70
C TYR A 358 11.05 17.89 -16.39
N TYR A 359 10.92 19.22 -16.47
CA TYR A 359 9.67 19.87 -16.10
C TYR A 359 9.48 21.18 -16.86
N PRO A 360 8.22 21.62 -17.06
CA PRO A 360 7.95 22.89 -17.69
C PRO A 360 8.01 24.03 -16.66
N GLU A 361 8.08 25.27 -17.15
CA GLU A 361 8.08 26.49 -16.33
C GLU A 361 6.83 26.60 -15.42
N GLU A 362 5.70 26.01 -15.79
CA GLU A 362 4.48 25.92 -14.98
C GLU A 362 4.65 25.06 -13.72
N ALA A 363 5.76 24.32 -13.59
CA ALA A 363 6.07 23.48 -12.44
C ALA A 363 6.95 24.19 -11.38
N THR A 364 7.47 25.39 -11.67
CA THR A 364 8.32 26.16 -10.77
C THR A 364 7.49 27.00 -9.77
N PRO A 365 8.01 27.30 -8.57
CA PRO A 365 9.32 26.93 -8.04
C PRO A 365 9.34 25.55 -7.35
N LEU A 366 8.24 24.80 -7.43
CA LEU A 366 8.10 23.55 -6.70
C LEU A 366 9.09 22.47 -7.18
N TRP A 367 9.17 22.25 -8.50
CA TRP A 367 9.99 21.19 -9.07
C TRP A 367 11.48 21.45 -8.98
N GLU A 368 11.91 22.67 -9.30
CA GLU A 368 13.34 23.07 -9.21
C GLU A 368 13.90 22.95 -7.79
N THR A 369 13.04 23.01 -6.77
CA THR A 369 13.46 22.92 -5.37
C THR A 369 13.58 21.47 -4.91
N TYR A 370 12.61 20.61 -5.26
CA TYR A 370 12.45 19.31 -4.59
C TYR A 370 12.72 18.09 -5.49
N SER A 371 12.53 18.19 -6.82
CA SER A 371 12.40 16.98 -7.65
C SER A 371 13.67 16.13 -7.67
N THR A 372 14.80 16.71 -8.09
CA THR A 372 16.06 15.95 -8.18
C THR A 372 16.62 15.56 -6.82
N HIS A 373 16.39 16.38 -5.78
CA HIS A 373 16.71 16.00 -4.40
C HIS A 373 15.90 14.78 -3.92
N ALA A 374 14.61 14.70 -4.25
CA ALA A 374 13.78 13.54 -3.92
C ALA A 374 14.26 12.27 -4.64
N ILE A 375 14.71 12.35 -5.89
CA ILE A 375 15.31 11.19 -6.61
C ILE A 375 16.55 10.68 -5.88
N VAL A 376 17.50 11.58 -5.58
CA VAL A 376 18.76 11.24 -4.88
C VAL A 376 18.47 10.61 -3.52
N HIS A 377 17.62 11.27 -2.72
CA HIS A 377 17.19 10.78 -1.40
C HIS A 377 16.58 9.38 -1.48
N THR A 378 15.71 9.15 -2.46
CA THR A 378 15.07 7.83 -2.64
C THR A 378 16.09 6.74 -2.88
N ILE A 379 17.07 6.97 -3.76
CA ILE A 379 18.12 5.98 -4.03
C ILE A 379 18.96 5.72 -2.77
N GLU A 380 19.36 6.76 -2.05
CA GLU A 380 20.14 6.64 -0.81
C GLU A 380 19.41 5.85 0.28
N GLN A 381 18.10 6.06 0.45
CA GLN A 381 17.30 5.36 1.45
C GLN A 381 16.99 3.92 1.04
N TYR A 382 16.56 3.68 -0.21
CA TYR A 382 16.21 2.33 -0.67
C TYR A 382 17.42 1.39 -0.69
N ASN A 383 18.62 1.90 -0.99
CA ASN A 383 19.87 1.13 -0.94
C ASN A 383 20.13 0.52 0.45
N GLN A 384 19.71 1.18 1.53
CA GLN A 384 19.94 0.72 2.90
C GLN A 384 19.14 -0.55 3.21
N TYR A 385 17.89 -0.62 2.73
CA TYR A 385 16.96 -1.71 3.02
C TYR A 385 16.96 -2.82 1.95
N THR A 386 17.61 -2.60 0.80
CA THR A 386 17.57 -3.53 -0.34
C THR A 386 18.98 -3.84 -0.90
N PHE A 387 19.22 -3.54 -2.17
CA PHE A 387 20.51 -3.67 -2.85
C PHE A 387 20.89 -2.33 -3.45
N ASP A 388 22.15 -2.17 -3.87
CA ASP A 388 22.57 -0.94 -4.55
C ASP A 388 21.84 -0.80 -5.90
N TYR A 389 21.25 0.38 -6.14
CA TYR A 389 20.63 0.80 -7.39
C TYR A 389 21.56 0.52 -8.58
N PRO A 390 21.18 -0.38 -9.51
CA PRO A 390 22.06 -0.87 -10.56
C PRO A 390 21.96 -0.10 -11.89
N TYR A 391 20.94 0.73 -12.10
CA TYR A 391 20.74 1.43 -13.38
C TYR A 391 21.55 2.72 -13.46
N PRO A 392 21.95 3.17 -14.66
CA PRO A 392 22.77 4.38 -14.85
C PRO A 392 21.99 5.70 -14.74
N THR A 393 20.66 5.67 -14.80
CA THR A 393 19.82 6.88 -14.77
C THR A 393 18.58 6.68 -13.91
N ALA A 394 18.08 7.75 -13.31
CA ALA A 394 16.80 7.81 -12.62
C ALA A 394 16.13 9.16 -12.89
N ILE A 395 14.96 9.15 -13.53
CA ILE A 395 14.36 10.35 -14.13
C ILE A 395 12.97 10.61 -13.56
N SER A 396 12.71 11.85 -13.14
CA SER A 396 11.35 12.36 -12.84
C SER A 396 10.91 13.35 -13.93
N VAL A 397 9.74 13.12 -14.53
CA VAL A 397 9.19 14.01 -15.57
C VAL A 397 7.85 14.57 -15.16
N ASN A 398 7.71 15.90 -15.21
CA ASN A 398 6.44 16.57 -15.03
C ASN A 398 5.62 16.58 -16.33
N GLY A 399 4.34 16.23 -16.24
CA GLY A 399 3.44 16.23 -17.40
C GLY A 399 1.99 15.95 -17.04
N PRO A 400 1.18 15.47 -18.00
CA PRO A 400 -0.22 15.13 -17.77
C PRO A 400 -0.45 14.01 -16.74
N VAL A 401 0.42 13.00 -16.70
CA VAL A 401 0.40 11.84 -15.79
C VAL A 401 1.12 12.21 -14.50
N GLY A 402 0.47 11.96 -13.37
CA GLY A 402 0.85 12.53 -12.07
C GLY A 402 1.51 11.58 -11.07
N GLY A 403 1.66 10.31 -11.43
CA GLY A 403 2.30 9.22 -10.66
C GLY A 403 2.19 7.97 -11.50
N MET A 404 3.32 7.52 -12.05
CA MET A 404 3.44 6.31 -12.86
C MET A 404 4.92 5.98 -13.11
N GLU A 405 5.25 4.72 -12.95
CA GLU A 405 6.60 4.17 -12.93
C GLU A 405 6.97 3.40 -14.20
N TYR A 406 8.21 3.59 -14.66
CA TYR A 406 8.84 2.77 -15.69
C TYR A 406 10.33 2.64 -15.36
N PRO A 407 11.06 1.69 -15.95
CA PRO A 407 12.49 1.55 -15.68
C PRO A 407 13.22 2.85 -15.99
N MET A 408 13.95 3.38 -15.01
CA MET A 408 14.73 4.62 -15.06
C MET A 408 13.95 5.92 -15.29
N ILE A 409 12.64 5.89 -15.53
CA ILE A 409 11.83 7.09 -15.81
C ILE A 409 10.44 7.01 -15.19
N THR A 410 10.02 8.09 -14.55
CA THR A 410 8.75 8.19 -13.84
C THR A 410 8.02 9.47 -14.22
N PHE A 411 6.70 9.41 -14.27
CA PHE A 411 5.84 10.55 -14.56
C PHE A 411 5.21 11.06 -13.27
N ASN A 412 5.52 12.30 -12.87
CA ASN A 412 5.12 12.84 -11.57
C ASN A 412 4.33 14.15 -11.70
N GLY A 413 3.52 14.41 -10.68
CA GLY A 413 2.94 15.71 -10.36
C GLY A 413 3.03 15.94 -8.85
N PRO A 414 2.31 16.92 -8.27
CA PRO A 414 1.55 17.98 -8.91
C PRO A 414 2.43 19.15 -9.39
N ARG A 415 1.79 20.16 -9.98
CA ARG A 415 2.33 21.51 -10.22
C ARG A 415 1.84 22.48 -9.13
N PRO A 416 2.52 23.62 -8.89
CA PRO A 416 2.00 24.70 -8.07
C PRO A 416 0.72 25.31 -8.68
N GLU A 417 -0.01 26.04 -7.86
CA GLU A 417 -1.16 26.85 -8.28
C GLU A 417 -0.66 28.16 -8.90
N ILE A 418 -1.27 28.57 -10.02
CA ILE A 418 -0.99 29.84 -10.69
C ILE A 418 -2.20 30.75 -10.48
N ASP A 419 -2.00 31.92 -9.89
CA ASP A 419 -3.03 32.95 -9.81
C ASP A 419 -3.29 33.52 -11.21
N LYS A 420 -4.52 33.38 -11.70
CA LYS A 420 -4.87 33.79 -13.07
C LYS A 420 -4.83 35.30 -13.30
N LYS A 421 -4.87 36.13 -12.25
CA LYS A 421 -4.85 37.59 -12.37
C LYS A 421 -3.43 38.13 -12.32
N THR A 422 -2.60 37.60 -11.41
CA THR A 422 -1.25 38.12 -11.18
C THR A 422 -0.16 37.30 -11.88
N GLY A 423 -0.44 36.05 -12.23
CA GLY A 423 0.55 35.09 -12.72
C GLY A 423 1.45 34.52 -11.62
N GLU A 424 1.24 34.92 -10.36
CA GLU A 424 2.04 34.46 -9.23
C GLU A 424 1.80 32.97 -8.96
N ARG A 425 2.89 32.25 -8.64
CA ARG A 425 2.86 30.82 -8.34
C ARG A 425 2.95 30.60 -6.84
N SER A 426 2.10 29.73 -6.30
CA SER A 426 2.09 29.34 -4.89
C SER A 426 1.70 27.87 -4.73
N TYR A 427 1.96 27.26 -3.58
CA TYR A 427 1.55 25.88 -3.33
C TYR A 427 1.22 25.62 -1.86
N SER A 428 0.26 24.72 -1.63
CA SER A 428 -0.14 24.30 -0.29
C SER A 428 0.86 23.30 0.32
N ARG A 429 0.77 23.11 1.64
CA ARG A 429 1.49 22.04 2.36
C ARG A 429 1.25 20.67 1.71
N ARG A 430 -0.01 20.37 1.35
CA ARG A 430 -0.39 19.12 0.69
C ARG A 430 0.28 18.96 -0.67
N THR A 431 0.42 20.05 -1.44
CA THR A 431 1.07 20.04 -2.75
C THR A 431 2.57 19.77 -2.62
N LYS A 432 3.25 20.38 -1.63
CA LYS A 432 4.67 20.15 -1.34
C LYS A 432 4.95 18.67 -1.05
N TYR A 433 4.34 18.13 0.01
CA TYR A 433 4.58 16.73 0.40
C TYR A 433 4.02 15.75 -0.63
N GLY A 434 2.94 16.11 -1.32
CA GLY A 434 2.41 15.31 -2.43
C GLY A 434 3.43 15.10 -3.55
N LEU A 435 4.19 16.14 -3.93
CA LEU A 435 5.26 16.00 -4.93
C LEU A 435 6.40 15.13 -4.40
N ILE A 436 6.89 15.42 -3.20
CA ILE A 436 8.03 14.69 -2.62
C ILE A 436 7.68 13.21 -2.47
N SER A 437 6.54 12.89 -1.85
CA SER A 437 6.05 11.51 -1.66
C SER A 437 5.90 10.77 -2.98
N VAL A 438 5.29 11.38 -4.01
CA VAL A 438 5.09 10.66 -5.28
C VAL A 438 6.41 10.41 -5.99
N ILE A 439 7.34 11.36 -5.99
CA ILE A 439 8.68 11.10 -6.57
C ILE A 439 9.39 9.99 -5.79
N ILE A 440 9.30 9.97 -4.46
CA ILE A 440 9.87 8.86 -3.67
C ILE A 440 9.22 7.53 -4.05
N HIS A 441 7.91 7.50 -4.21
CA HIS A 441 7.17 6.30 -4.60
C HIS A 441 7.57 5.82 -6.00
N GLU A 442 7.47 6.68 -7.02
CA GLU A 442 7.73 6.27 -8.40
C GLU A 442 9.21 5.93 -8.63
N ILE A 443 10.15 6.66 -8.01
CA ILE A 443 11.57 6.30 -8.09
C ILE A 443 11.81 4.99 -7.35
N GLY A 444 11.15 4.76 -6.21
CA GLY A 444 11.16 3.51 -5.46
C GLY A 444 10.73 2.31 -6.30
N HIS A 445 9.81 2.51 -7.23
CA HIS A 445 9.39 1.45 -8.14
C HIS A 445 10.48 0.92 -9.06
N ASN A 446 11.60 1.64 -9.22
CA ASN A 446 12.75 1.08 -9.90
C ASN A 446 13.27 -0.20 -9.21
N TYR A 447 13.16 -0.29 -7.88
CA TYR A 447 13.49 -1.50 -7.12
C TYR A 447 12.36 -2.53 -7.24
N PHE A 448 11.13 -2.10 -6.94
CA PHE A 448 9.92 -2.93 -6.94
C PHE A 448 8.85 -2.29 -7.83
N PRO A 449 8.63 -2.71 -9.09
CA PRO A 449 9.00 -4.02 -9.61
C PRO A 449 10.01 -3.98 -10.75
N MET A 450 10.65 -2.84 -11.03
CA MET A 450 11.49 -2.74 -12.25
C MET A 450 12.80 -3.53 -12.17
N ILE A 451 13.25 -3.93 -10.99
CA ILE A 451 14.41 -4.81 -10.80
C ILE A 451 14.00 -6.13 -10.13
N VAL A 452 13.14 -6.07 -9.11
CA VAL A 452 12.50 -7.24 -8.52
C VAL A 452 11.16 -7.43 -9.23
N ASN A 453 11.15 -8.21 -10.31
CA ASN A 453 10.11 -8.25 -11.34
C ASN A 453 8.88 -9.06 -10.93
N SER A 454 8.13 -8.58 -9.94
CA SER A 454 6.86 -9.19 -9.52
C SER A 454 5.76 -9.12 -10.58
N ASP A 455 4.78 -10.01 -10.42
CA ASP A 455 3.59 -10.08 -11.26
C ASP A 455 2.49 -9.15 -10.74
N GLU A 456 2.60 -7.85 -11.03
CA GLU A 456 1.64 -6.84 -10.58
C GLU A 456 0.21 -7.09 -11.06
N ARG A 457 0.08 -7.64 -12.26
CA ARG A 457 -1.20 -7.98 -12.89
C ARG A 457 -1.98 -8.97 -12.02
N GLN A 458 -1.26 -9.86 -11.36
CA GLN A 458 -1.84 -10.86 -10.47
C GLN A 458 -1.80 -10.45 -8.99
N TRP A 459 -0.72 -9.84 -8.53
CA TRP A 459 -0.38 -9.60 -7.12
C TRP A 459 0.07 -8.16 -6.88
N THR A 460 -0.80 -7.18 -7.17
CA THR A 460 -0.49 -5.75 -7.11
C THR A 460 0.19 -5.28 -5.83
N TRP A 461 -0.12 -5.90 -4.68
CA TRP A 461 0.49 -5.54 -3.40
C TRP A 461 2.01 -5.78 -3.35
N MET A 462 2.55 -6.72 -4.13
CA MET A 462 3.99 -7.00 -4.16
C MET A 462 4.77 -5.85 -4.75
N ASP A 463 4.11 -5.02 -5.54
CA ASP A 463 4.67 -3.88 -6.22
C ASP A 463 4.33 -2.66 -5.35
N GLU A 464 3.04 -2.40 -5.16
CA GLU A 464 2.53 -1.20 -4.51
C GLU A 464 2.70 -1.19 -3.00
N GLY A 465 2.44 -2.31 -2.33
CA GLY A 465 2.50 -2.42 -0.87
C GLY A 465 3.94 -2.48 -0.36
N VAL A 466 4.78 -3.27 -1.04
CA VAL A 466 6.21 -3.36 -0.74
C VAL A 466 6.90 -2.02 -1.00
N ASN A 467 6.62 -1.37 -2.13
CA ASN A 467 7.16 -0.05 -2.43
C ASN A 467 6.66 1.01 -1.43
N THR A 468 5.37 1.01 -1.08
CA THR A 468 4.81 1.93 -0.07
C THR A 468 5.46 1.76 1.31
N PHE A 469 5.82 0.54 1.70
CA PHE A 469 6.54 0.30 2.95
C PHE A 469 7.92 0.97 2.95
N VAL A 470 8.73 0.79 1.90
CA VAL A 470 10.06 1.41 1.83
C VAL A 470 9.95 2.93 1.62
N GLN A 471 8.94 3.39 0.86
CA GLN A 471 8.58 4.80 0.75
C GLN A 471 8.34 5.41 2.13
N PHE A 472 7.57 4.75 3.01
CA PHE A 472 7.32 5.24 4.36
C PHE A 472 8.64 5.47 5.12
N LEU A 473 9.58 4.53 5.06
CA LEU A 473 10.90 4.69 5.68
C LEU A 473 11.68 5.87 5.08
N ALA A 474 11.67 6.01 3.76
CA ALA A 474 12.33 7.12 3.08
C ALA A 474 11.69 8.47 3.44
N GLU A 475 10.37 8.56 3.49
CA GLU A 475 9.64 9.76 3.92
C GLU A 475 10.00 10.17 5.35
N GLN A 476 10.02 9.22 6.29
CA GLN A 476 10.38 9.49 7.69
C GLN A 476 11.84 9.94 7.87
N SER A 477 12.72 9.65 6.91
CA SER A 477 14.11 10.13 6.91
C SER A 477 14.31 11.50 6.24
N TRP A 478 13.28 12.07 5.61
CA TRP A 478 13.38 13.37 4.92
C TRP A 478 13.40 14.56 5.89
N GLU A 479 12.51 14.56 6.89
CA GLU A 479 12.47 15.57 7.96
C GLU A 479 11.76 15.03 9.20
N GLU A 480 12.02 15.63 10.37
CA GLU A 480 11.32 15.31 11.61
C GLU A 480 9.81 15.64 11.48
N ASN A 481 8.94 14.65 11.70
CA ASN A 481 7.48 14.74 11.55
C ASN A 481 6.99 14.85 10.09
N TYR A 482 7.64 14.16 9.15
CA TYR A 482 7.13 14.02 7.79
C TYR A 482 5.69 13.44 7.81
N PRO A 483 4.72 14.06 7.11
CA PRO A 483 3.30 13.69 7.18
C PRO A 483 2.95 12.50 6.27
N SER A 484 3.56 11.35 6.52
CA SER A 484 3.28 10.13 5.75
C SER A 484 1.80 9.74 5.84
N ARG A 485 1.22 9.37 4.69
CA ARG A 485 -0.21 9.02 4.60
C ARG A 485 -0.51 7.56 4.88
N ARG A 486 0.50 6.69 4.86
CA ARG A 486 0.43 5.22 4.97
C ARG A 486 1.62 4.72 5.81
N GLY A 487 1.59 3.45 6.23
CA GLY A 487 2.65 2.80 7.02
C GLY A 487 2.31 2.70 8.51
N GLU A 488 1.94 3.80 9.13
CA GLU A 488 1.49 3.83 10.53
C GLU A 488 0.21 2.97 10.75
N ALA A 489 0.19 2.20 11.84
CA ALA A 489 -0.90 1.29 12.20
C ALA A 489 -2.26 2.00 12.32
N ARG A 490 -2.30 3.14 13.02
CA ARG A 490 -3.50 3.97 13.17
C ARG A 490 -4.13 4.46 11.86
N ASN A 491 -3.38 4.53 10.76
CA ASN A 491 -3.90 5.09 9.51
C ASN A 491 -4.74 4.09 8.70
N ILE A 492 -4.74 2.80 9.05
CA ILE A 492 -5.48 1.77 8.31
C ILE A 492 -6.80 1.36 8.98
N ILE A 493 -7.06 1.79 10.22
CA ILE A 493 -8.17 1.28 11.04
C ILE A 493 -9.55 1.45 10.38
N ASP A 494 -9.80 2.60 9.72
CA ASP A 494 -11.06 2.85 9.01
C ASP A 494 -11.30 1.85 7.87
N TYR A 495 -10.23 1.42 7.20
CA TYR A 495 -10.31 0.40 6.16
C TYR A 495 -10.53 -0.99 6.76
N MET A 496 -9.80 -1.32 7.82
CA MET A 496 -9.88 -2.61 8.50
C MET A 496 -11.28 -2.85 9.11
N ALA A 497 -11.92 -1.80 9.61
CA ALA A 497 -13.30 -1.85 10.12
C ALA A 497 -14.38 -1.80 9.01
N SER A 498 -14.00 -1.57 7.75
CA SER A 498 -14.96 -1.42 6.65
C SER A 498 -15.49 -2.76 6.15
N GLU A 499 -16.76 -2.81 5.76
CA GLU A 499 -17.34 -3.96 5.07
C GLU A 499 -16.89 -4.07 3.60
N LYS A 500 -16.36 -2.99 3.01
CA LYS A 500 -15.92 -2.94 1.61
C LYS A 500 -14.45 -3.32 1.45
N GLN A 501 -14.10 -4.52 1.89
CA GLN A 501 -12.74 -5.06 1.83
C GLN A 501 -12.70 -6.48 1.24
N VAL A 502 -11.54 -6.82 0.72
CA VAL A 502 -11.18 -8.16 0.24
C VAL A 502 -9.78 -8.48 0.77
N PRO A 503 -9.36 -9.76 0.85
CA PRO A 503 -7.99 -10.11 1.21
C PRO A 503 -6.96 -9.41 0.31
N ILE A 504 -5.74 -9.18 0.80
CA ILE A 504 -4.62 -8.64 0.00
C ILE A 504 -4.32 -9.55 -1.19
N MET A 505 -4.48 -10.87 -0.99
CA MET A 505 -4.29 -11.91 -2.03
C MET A 505 -5.43 -11.97 -3.04
N THR A 506 -5.92 -10.81 -3.51
CA THR A 506 -6.97 -10.67 -4.53
C THR A 506 -6.39 -10.10 -5.82
N ASN A 507 -6.84 -10.59 -6.98
CA ASN A 507 -6.40 -10.06 -8.27
C ASN A 507 -6.79 -8.58 -8.44
N SER A 508 -5.92 -7.81 -9.10
CA SER A 508 -6.04 -6.37 -9.33
C SER A 508 -7.40 -5.93 -9.90
N GLU A 509 -7.96 -6.70 -10.83
CA GLU A 509 -9.22 -6.38 -11.53
C GLU A 509 -10.45 -6.61 -10.63
N SER A 510 -10.29 -7.20 -9.45
CA SER A 510 -11.37 -7.52 -8.49
C SER A 510 -11.30 -6.68 -7.20
N LEU A 511 -10.41 -5.68 -7.14
CA LEU A 511 -10.23 -4.85 -5.95
C LEU A 511 -11.34 -3.79 -5.83
N TRP A 512 -11.95 -3.72 -4.64
CA TRP A 512 -12.98 -2.71 -4.32
C TRP A 512 -12.40 -1.38 -3.86
N GLN A 513 -11.42 -1.41 -2.94
CA GLN A 513 -10.68 -0.24 -2.47
C GLN A 513 -9.19 -0.37 -2.81
N PHE A 514 -8.88 -0.17 -4.10
CA PHE A 514 -7.54 -0.35 -4.66
C PHE A 514 -6.43 0.28 -3.79
N GLY A 515 -6.59 1.56 -3.44
CA GLY A 515 -5.59 2.30 -2.68
C GLY A 515 -5.29 1.76 -1.27
N ASN A 516 -6.26 1.14 -0.59
CA ASN A 516 -6.02 0.57 0.73
C ASN A 516 -5.58 -0.89 0.64
N ASN A 517 -6.15 -1.68 -0.25
CA ASN A 517 -5.80 -3.09 -0.42
C ASN A 517 -4.41 -3.28 -1.02
N ALA A 518 -4.08 -2.56 -2.10
CA ALA A 518 -2.80 -2.73 -2.81
C ALA A 518 -1.63 -2.01 -2.10
N TYR A 519 -1.89 -0.91 -1.39
CA TYR A 519 -0.82 -0.08 -0.79
C TYR A 519 -0.89 -0.02 0.73
N GLY A 520 -2.02 0.47 1.27
CA GLY A 520 -2.14 0.85 2.69
C GLY A 520 -1.99 -0.33 3.65
N LYS A 521 -2.87 -1.33 3.53
CA LYS A 521 -2.88 -2.53 4.38
C LYS A 521 -1.55 -3.30 4.32
N PRO A 522 -0.98 -3.64 3.14
CA PRO A 522 0.31 -4.33 3.08
C PRO A 522 1.46 -3.49 3.66
N ALA A 523 1.53 -2.18 3.37
CA ALA A 523 2.59 -1.35 3.95
C ALA A 523 2.49 -1.24 5.47
N THR A 524 1.28 -1.09 6.00
CA THR A 524 1.03 -1.10 7.45
C THR A 524 1.35 -2.46 8.06
N ALA A 525 0.96 -3.57 7.43
CA ALA A 525 1.31 -4.91 7.89
C ALA A 525 2.83 -5.08 7.98
N LEU A 526 3.59 -4.71 6.94
CA LEU A 526 5.05 -4.80 6.95
C LEU A 526 5.68 -3.89 8.01
N ASN A 527 5.14 -2.69 8.24
CA ASN A 527 5.61 -1.79 9.29
C ASN A 527 5.34 -2.35 10.70
N ILE A 528 4.16 -2.94 10.95
CA ILE A 528 3.85 -3.64 12.21
C ILE A 528 4.78 -4.84 12.40
N LEU A 529 5.01 -5.61 11.32
CA LEU A 529 5.93 -6.74 11.36
C LEU A 529 7.35 -6.30 11.74
N ARG A 530 7.81 -5.15 11.22
CA ARG A 530 9.11 -4.56 11.53
C ARG A 530 9.20 -3.99 12.94
N GLU A 531 8.27 -3.13 13.35
CA GLU A 531 8.39 -2.37 14.60
C GLU A 531 7.92 -3.16 15.83
N THR A 532 6.96 -4.07 15.66
CA THR A 532 6.26 -4.71 16.78
C THR A 532 6.51 -6.20 16.89
N ILE A 533 6.65 -6.92 15.77
CA ILE A 533 6.75 -8.40 15.77
C ILE A 533 8.21 -8.88 15.75
N LEU A 534 8.97 -8.52 14.71
CA LEU A 534 10.34 -8.99 14.50
C LEU A 534 11.40 -8.06 15.12
N GLY A 535 11.10 -6.76 15.20
CA GLY A 535 12.11 -5.74 15.41
C GLY A 535 12.90 -5.45 14.13
N ARG A 536 13.54 -4.27 14.10
CA ARG A 536 14.21 -3.74 12.91
C ARG A 536 15.35 -4.61 12.39
N GLU A 537 16.16 -5.18 13.28
CA GLU A 537 17.33 -5.96 12.89
C GLU A 537 16.96 -7.21 12.07
N LEU A 538 16.04 -8.04 12.60
CA LEU A 538 15.60 -9.26 11.92
C LEU A 538 14.81 -8.94 10.65
N PHE A 539 13.90 -7.97 10.73
CA PHE A 539 13.09 -7.58 9.57
C PHE A 539 13.96 -7.01 8.45
N ASP A 540 14.84 -6.04 8.75
CA ASP A 540 15.65 -5.36 7.73
C ASP A 540 16.62 -6.34 7.08
N PHE A 541 17.18 -7.29 7.84
CA PHE A 541 18.00 -8.37 7.29
C PHE A 541 17.19 -9.26 6.32
N ALA A 542 16.02 -9.74 6.75
CA ALA A 542 15.20 -10.65 5.96
C ALA A 542 14.63 -9.99 4.68
N PHE A 543 14.15 -8.75 4.80
CA PHE A 543 13.65 -7.96 3.68
C PHE A 543 14.76 -7.67 2.65
N ARG A 544 15.96 -7.35 3.15
CA ARG A 544 17.14 -7.14 2.31
C ARG A 544 17.55 -8.41 1.57
N GLU A 545 17.47 -9.56 2.23
CA GLU A 545 17.77 -10.86 1.64
C GLU A 545 16.76 -11.23 0.55
N TYR A 546 15.47 -10.95 0.75
CA TYR A 546 14.44 -11.08 -0.31
C TYR A 546 14.81 -10.25 -1.54
N ALA A 547 15.10 -8.96 -1.36
CA ALA A 547 15.47 -8.08 -2.46
C ALA A 547 16.72 -8.59 -3.20
N ARG A 548 17.72 -9.11 -2.49
CA ARG A 548 18.95 -9.67 -3.08
C ARG A 548 18.70 -10.96 -3.86
N ARG A 549 17.96 -11.91 -3.29
CA ARG A 549 17.60 -13.19 -3.94
C ARG A 549 16.92 -12.94 -5.29
N TRP A 550 16.00 -11.98 -5.31
CA TRP A 550 15.13 -11.70 -6.44
C TRP A 550 15.55 -10.52 -7.31
N LYS A 551 16.72 -9.91 -7.07
CA LYS A 551 17.30 -8.89 -7.96
C LYS A 551 17.41 -9.44 -9.39
N PHE A 552 16.79 -8.74 -10.33
CA PHE A 552 16.64 -9.11 -11.75
C PHE A 552 15.96 -10.45 -12.01
N LYS A 553 15.02 -10.83 -11.12
CA LYS A 553 14.22 -12.06 -11.21
C LYS A 553 12.76 -11.79 -10.82
N ARG A 554 11.89 -12.80 -11.03
CA ARG A 554 10.42 -12.72 -10.80
C ARG A 554 9.96 -13.51 -9.57
N PRO A 555 9.83 -12.87 -8.39
CA PRO A 555 9.27 -13.51 -7.21
C PRO A 555 7.74 -13.68 -7.32
N MET A 556 7.22 -14.63 -6.56
CA MET A 556 5.80 -14.82 -6.26
C MET A 556 5.57 -14.56 -4.76
N PRO A 557 4.32 -14.36 -4.29
CA PRO A 557 4.03 -14.11 -2.87
C PRO A 557 4.65 -15.14 -1.92
N ALA A 558 4.62 -16.41 -2.31
CA ALA A 558 5.20 -17.50 -1.52
C ALA A 558 6.73 -17.37 -1.34
N ASP A 559 7.43 -16.80 -2.31
CA ASP A 559 8.88 -16.58 -2.23
C ASP A 559 9.22 -15.46 -1.23
N PHE A 560 8.37 -14.43 -1.17
CA PHE A 560 8.48 -13.37 -0.17
C PHE A 560 8.23 -13.91 1.24
N PHE A 561 7.08 -14.58 1.47
CA PHE A 561 6.74 -15.12 2.79
C PHE A 561 7.82 -16.08 3.32
N ARG A 562 8.25 -17.03 2.50
CA ARG A 562 9.32 -17.97 2.86
C ARG A 562 10.65 -17.28 3.12
N THR A 563 11.03 -16.27 2.34
CA THR A 563 12.27 -15.56 2.60
C THR A 563 12.23 -14.80 3.92
N MET A 564 11.09 -14.16 4.22
CA MET A 564 10.92 -13.45 5.48
C MET A 564 11.05 -14.40 6.68
N GLU A 565 10.48 -15.60 6.62
CA GLU A 565 10.58 -16.61 7.70
C GLU A 565 11.97 -17.25 7.76
N ASP A 566 12.51 -17.70 6.62
CA ASP A 566 13.83 -18.35 6.51
C ASP A 566 14.96 -17.45 7.04
N ALA A 567 14.95 -16.16 6.65
CA ALA A 567 16.01 -15.24 7.02
C ALA A 567 15.83 -14.63 8.42
N SER A 568 14.60 -14.55 8.94
CA SER A 568 14.35 -14.06 10.31
C SER A 568 14.41 -15.15 11.38
N GLY A 569 14.18 -16.42 10.99
CA GLY A 569 14.08 -17.55 11.93
C GLY A 569 12.79 -17.56 12.75
N VAL A 570 11.74 -16.87 12.30
CA VAL A 570 10.44 -16.74 13.00
C VAL A 570 9.34 -17.32 12.13
N ASP A 571 8.44 -18.10 12.73
CA ASP A 571 7.19 -18.56 12.09
C ASP A 571 6.19 -17.39 12.01
N LEU A 572 5.86 -16.99 10.79
CA LEU A 572 5.00 -15.85 10.47
C LEU A 572 3.69 -16.29 9.80
N ASP A 573 3.39 -17.59 9.78
CA ASP A 573 2.24 -18.13 9.06
C ASP A 573 0.92 -17.55 9.58
N TRP A 574 0.80 -17.38 10.90
CA TRP A 574 -0.35 -16.73 11.53
C TRP A 574 -0.51 -15.28 11.08
N PHE A 575 0.61 -14.57 10.89
CA PHE A 575 0.64 -13.16 10.49
C PHE A 575 0.21 -13.01 9.03
N TRP A 576 0.84 -13.79 8.14
CA TRP A 576 0.49 -13.81 6.72
C TRP A 576 -0.97 -14.25 6.51
N ARG A 577 -1.42 -15.28 7.22
CA ARG A 577 -2.81 -15.77 7.16
C ARG A 577 -3.80 -14.65 7.52
N GLY A 578 -3.57 -13.98 8.64
CA GLY A 578 -4.45 -12.93 9.13
C GLY A 578 -4.42 -11.66 8.26
N TRP A 579 -3.23 -11.15 7.93
CA TRP A 579 -3.12 -9.89 7.20
C TRP A 579 -3.37 -10.03 5.69
N PHE A 580 -2.96 -11.13 5.07
CA PHE A 580 -2.95 -11.26 3.60
C PHE A 580 -4.09 -12.12 3.03
N TYR A 581 -4.52 -13.15 3.77
CA TYR A 581 -5.52 -14.11 3.30
C TYR A 581 -6.92 -13.90 3.90
N SER A 582 -7.08 -13.01 4.89
CA SER A 582 -8.39 -12.72 5.49
C SER A 582 -8.75 -11.22 5.45
N THR A 583 -10.00 -10.96 5.84
CA THR A 583 -10.56 -9.63 6.10
C THR A 583 -10.79 -9.39 7.60
N ASP A 584 -10.20 -10.24 8.45
CA ASP A 584 -10.24 -10.04 9.89
C ASP A 584 -9.49 -8.74 10.24
N HIS A 585 -9.83 -8.15 11.38
CA HIS A 585 -9.22 -6.92 11.88
C HIS A 585 -8.89 -7.04 13.37
N VAL A 586 -8.08 -6.12 13.87
CA VAL A 586 -7.66 -6.11 15.27
C VAL A 586 -8.71 -5.37 16.10
N ASP A 587 -9.25 -6.05 17.10
CA ASP A 587 -10.08 -5.49 18.18
C ASP A 587 -9.87 -6.39 19.41
N ILE A 588 -8.91 -5.99 20.25
CA ILE A 588 -8.51 -6.72 21.46
C ILE A 588 -9.02 -5.96 22.68
N SER A 589 -10.11 -6.46 23.23
CA SER A 589 -10.75 -5.85 24.39
C SER A 589 -10.19 -6.37 25.71
N LEU A 590 -9.95 -5.47 26.64
CA LEU A 590 -9.76 -5.78 28.07
C LEU A 590 -11.13 -5.84 28.74
N GLU A 591 -11.62 -7.06 28.98
CA GLU A 591 -12.98 -7.29 29.48
C GLU A 591 -13.06 -7.14 31.00
N GLU A 592 -12.29 -7.93 31.73
CA GLU A 592 -12.32 -7.96 33.19
C GLU A 592 -10.92 -8.03 33.80
N ILE A 593 -10.79 -7.51 35.03
CA ILE A 593 -9.62 -7.69 35.88
C ILE A 593 -10.09 -8.24 37.22
N HIS A 594 -9.68 -9.46 37.55
CA HIS A 594 -9.87 -10.01 38.88
C HIS A 594 -8.64 -9.75 39.73
N HIS A 595 -8.82 -9.03 40.83
CA HIS A 595 -7.80 -8.82 41.85
C HIS A 595 -7.95 -9.87 42.96
N PHE A 596 -6.93 -10.72 43.09
CA PHE A 596 -6.82 -11.69 44.17
C PHE A 596 -5.68 -11.32 45.11
N THR A 597 -5.91 -11.54 46.40
CA THR A 597 -4.88 -11.61 47.45
C THR A 597 -4.91 -13.01 48.05
N ILE A 598 -3.83 -13.38 48.75
CA ILE A 598 -3.77 -14.70 49.39
C ILE A 598 -4.73 -14.72 50.58
N ASN A 599 -5.63 -15.69 50.58
CA ASN A 599 -6.44 -15.99 51.76
C ASN A 599 -5.51 -16.50 52.87
N THR A 600 -5.43 -15.78 53.98
CA THR A 600 -4.50 -16.08 55.07
C THR A 600 -4.90 -17.33 55.86
N GLN A 601 -6.10 -17.88 55.62
CA GLN A 601 -6.77 -18.93 56.40
C GLN A 601 -7.01 -18.56 57.87
N ASN A 602 -6.59 -17.36 58.31
CA ASN A 602 -6.82 -16.84 59.64
C ASN A 602 -8.19 -16.15 59.69
N LYS A 603 -9.17 -16.79 60.34
CA LYS A 603 -10.53 -16.23 60.46
C LYS A 603 -10.60 -14.84 61.09
N GLU A 604 -9.61 -14.41 61.87
CA GLU A 604 -9.56 -13.02 62.35
C GLU A 604 -9.33 -12.02 61.23
N VAL A 605 -8.41 -12.33 60.31
CA VAL A 605 -8.14 -11.49 59.14
C VAL A 605 -9.29 -11.60 58.15
N GLU A 606 -9.72 -12.82 57.81
CA GLU A 606 -10.75 -13.05 56.79
C GLU A 606 -12.12 -12.48 57.21
N ARG A 607 -12.52 -12.60 58.48
CA ARG A 607 -13.81 -12.04 58.93
C ARG A 607 -13.79 -10.52 59.04
N SER A 608 -12.63 -9.93 59.35
CA SER A 608 -12.48 -8.47 59.30
C SER A 608 -12.65 -7.99 57.87
N PHE A 609 -11.97 -8.63 56.91
CA PHE A 609 -12.11 -8.33 55.49
C PHE A 609 -13.56 -8.48 55.01
N ASP A 610 -14.23 -9.61 55.30
CA ASP A 610 -15.65 -9.83 54.95
C ASP A 610 -16.57 -8.74 55.54
N LYS A 611 -16.26 -8.26 56.75
CA LYS A 611 -17.04 -7.23 57.44
C LYS A 611 -16.87 -5.87 56.77
N ASP A 612 -15.64 -5.50 56.43
CA ASP A 612 -15.35 -4.25 55.75
C ASP A 612 -16.02 -4.21 54.36
N GLN A 613 -15.98 -5.31 53.61
CA GLN A 613 -16.69 -5.46 52.33
C GLN A 613 -18.21 -5.28 52.49
N TYR A 614 -18.82 -5.93 53.49
CA TYR A 614 -20.25 -5.78 53.76
C TYR A 614 -20.65 -4.36 54.18
N GLN A 615 -19.77 -3.66 54.90
CA GLN A 615 -20.02 -2.27 55.30
C GLN A 615 -19.85 -1.27 54.14
N ALA A 616 -19.04 -1.60 53.15
CA ALA A 616 -18.86 -0.81 51.93
C ALA A 616 -20.04 -0.95 50.94
N GLU A 617 -20.91 -1.96 51.09
CA GLU A 617 -22.11 -2.10 50.28
C GLU A 617 -23.01 -0.86 50.41
N PRO A 618 -23.54 -0.32 49.29
CA PRO A 618 -24.40 0.86 49.35
C PRO A 618 -25.66 0.56 50.17
N GLU A 619 -25.97 1.44 51.11
CA GLU A 619 -27.14 1.25 51.95
C GLU A 619 -28.41 1.27 51.08
N SER A 620 -29.23 0.22 51.19
CA SER A 620 -30.44 0.11 50.39
C SER A 620 -31.42 1.26 50.67
N ILE A 621 -32.16 1.68 49.64
CA ILE A 621 -33.20 2.72 49.79
C ILE A 621 -34.22 2.35 50.88
N THR A 622 -34.49 1.06 51.07
CA THR A 622 -35.34 0.54 52.14
C THR A 622 -34.75 0.84 53.51
N LYS A 623 -33.46 0.53 53.75
CA LYS A 623 -32.79 0.86 55.02
C LYS A 623 -32.77 2.37 55.27
N GLN A 624 -32.44 3.17 54.24
CA GLN A 624 -32.42 4.63 54.32
C GLN A 624 -33.78 5.21 54.72
N ARG A 625 -34.86 4.79 54.05
CA ARG A 625 -36.24 5.25 54.33
C ARG A 625 -36.76 4.75 55.68
N ASN A 626 -36.33 3.56 56.10
CA ASN A 626 -36.73 2.96 57.36
C ASN A 626 -35.98 3.50 58.59
N ARG A 627 -35.07 4.47 58.42
CA ARG A 627 -34.34 5.07 59.56
C ARG A 627 -35.26 5.75 60.58
N SER A 628 -36.40 6.29 60.14
CA SER A 628 -37.40 6.94 60.99
C SER A 628 -38.42 5.98 61.60
N LEU A 629 -38.35 4.67 61.27
CA LEU A 629 -39.23 3.69 61.90
C LEU A 629 -38.80 3.46 63.34
N ASN A 630 -39.76 3.61 64.26
CA ASN A 630 -39.57 3.26 65.66
C ASN A 630 -39.55 1.72 65.81
N ARG A 631 -38.37 1.13 65.98
CA ARG A 631 -38.22 -0.34 65.97
C ARG A 631 -38.70 -0.94 67.28
N ARG A 632 -39.24 -2.16 67.22
CA ARG A 632 -39.77 -2.83 68.42
C ARG A 632 -38.68 -3.10 69.48
N VAL A 633 -37.47 -3.46 69.07
CA VAL A 633 -36.32 -3.67 69.97
C VAL A 633 -35.86 -2.37 70.66
N GLU A 634 -36.08 -1.21 70.03
CA GLU A 634 -35.79 0.10 70.65
C GLU A 634 -36.82 0.45 71.73
N ARG A 635 -38.07 -0.04 71.60
CA ARG A 635 -39.14 0.13 72.61
C ARG A 635 -39.09 -0.90 73.74
N TYR A 636 -38.52 -2.08 73.48
CA TYR A 636 -38.48 -3.23 74.38
C TYR A 636 -37.07 -3.82 74.40
N PRO A 637 -36.14 -3.26 75.21
CA PRO A 637 -34.75 -3.68 75.25
C PRO A 637 -34.55 -5.16 75.66
N GLU A 638 -35.51 -5.77 76.34
CA GLU A 638 -35.51 -7.19 76.70
C GLU A 638 -35.55 -8.13 75.48
N LEU A 639 -35.91 -7.61 74.30
CA LEU A 639 -35.86 -8.35 73.04
C LEU A 639 -34.44 -8.40 72.44
N SER A 640 -33.46 -7.70 73.01
CA SER A 640 -32.06 -7.74 72.58
C SER A 640 -31.34 -8.96 73.16
N ASP A 641 -30.81 -9.83 72.31
CA ASP A 641 -30.23 -11.11 72.69
C ASP A 641 -28.74 -11.24 72.34
N PHE A 642 -28.24 -12.48 72.28
CA PHE A 642 -26.89 -12.80 71.84
C PHE A 642 -26.59 -12.29 70.42
N TYR A 643 -27.51 -12.44 69.46
CA TYR A 643 -27.33 -12.10 68.06
C TYR A 643 -27.48 -10.61 67.76
N ASN A 644 -28.05 -9.84 68.70
CA ASN A 644 -27.97 -8.38 68.67
C ASN A 644 -26.57 -7.83 69.02
N ARG A 645 -25.74 -8.62 69.71
CA ARG A 645 -24.36 -8.26 70.11
C ARG A 645 -23.28 -8.90 69.24
N TYR A 646 -23.54 -10.10 68.73
CA TYR A 646 -22.60 -10.85 67.89
C TYR A 646 -23.15 -11.00 66.48
N ASP A 647 -22.42 -10.44 65.52
CA ASP A 647 -22.76 -10.51 64.11
C ASP A 647 -22.13 -11.75 63.44
N ARG A 648 -22.46 -11.95 62.17
CA ARG A 648 -21.95 -13.04 61.33
C ARG A 648 -20.42 -13.06 61.14
N PHE A 649 -19.72 -12.01 61.57
CA PHE A 649 -18.26 -11.86 61.46
C PHE A 649 -17.55 -12.15 62.79
N THR A 650 -18.29 -12.46 63.85
CA THR A 650 -17.73 -12.81 65.16
C THR A 650 -16.87 -14.08 65.07
N VAL A 651 -15.59 -13.99 65.45
CA VAL A 651 -14.64 -15.11 65.45
C VAL A 651 -14.71 -15.90 66.76
N THR A 652 -14.71 -17.22 66.67
CA THR A 652 -14.81 -18.11 67.84
C THR A 652 -13.46 -18.66 68.28
N GLY A 653 -13.39 -19.19 69.51
CA GLY A 653 -12.20 -19.89 69.99
C GLY A 653 -11.88 -21.18 69.21
N LYS A 654 -12.86 -21.78 68.53
CA LYS A 654 -12.65 -22.95 67.65
C LYS A 654 -11.87 -22.56 66.38
N ASP A 655 -12.16 -21.39 65.83
CA ASP A 655 -11.51 -20.88 64.61
C ASP A 655 -10.01 -20.64 64.82
N ARG A 656 -9.64 -20.03 65.95
CA ARG A 656 -8.23 -19.80 66.33
C ARG A 656 -7.43 -21.10 66.43
N LYS A 657 -7.98 -22.10 67.14
CA LYS A 657 -7.34 -23.42 67.29
C LYS A 657 -7.16 -24.15 65.96
N ALA A 658 -8.09 -23.97 65.02
CA ALA A 658 -7.99 -24.57 63.70
C ALA A 658 -6.85 -23.95 62.88
N PHE A 659 -6.70 -22.62 62.92
CA PHE A 659 -5.60 -21.91 62.27
C PHE A 659 -4.23 -22.30 62.86
N ASP A 660 -4.09 -22.34 64.19
CA ASP A 660 -2.84 -22.77 64.85
C ASP A 660 -2.41 -24.18 64.43
N LYS A 661 -3.39 -25.09 64.25
CA LYS A 661 -3.14 -26.46 63.80
C LYS A 661 -2.66 -26.48 62.34
N LEU A 662 -3.28 -25.68 61.46
CA LEU A 662 -2.87 -25.55 60.06
C LEU A 662 -1.43 -25.06 59.97
N VAL A 663 -1.11 -23.93 60.62
CA VAL A 663 0.23 -23.32 60.55
C VAL A 663 1.31 -24.25 61.10
N LYS A 664 1.03 -25.04 62.14
CA LYS A 664 1.99 -26.03 62.66
C LYS A 664 2.34 -27.13 61.65
N GLY A 665 1.45 -27.45 60.72
CA GLY A 665 1.62 -28.50 59.72
C GLY A 665 2.28 -28.05 58.41
N LEU A 666 2.56 -26.75 58.24
CA LEU A 666 3.17 -26.19 57.03
C LEU A 666 4.70 -26.12 57.13
N GLU A 667 5.39 -26.38 56.02
CA GLU A 667 6.82 -26.16 55.85
C GLU A 667 7.19 -24.66 55.82
N PRO A 668 8.46 -24.27 56.03
CA PRO A 668 8.86 -22.86 56.04
C PRO A 668 8.49 -22.08 54.77
N GLU A 669 8.65 -22.70 53.59
CA GLU A 669 8.32 -22.06 52.31
C GLU A 669 6.80 -21.87 52.14
N GLU A 670 5.99 -22.84 52.57
CA GLU A 670 4.53 -22.76 52.54
C GLU A 670 3.99 -21.68 53.48
N LYS A 671 4.61 -21.53 54.65
CA LYS A 671 4.32 -20.41 55.58
C LYS A 671 4.62 -19.06 54.96
N ALA A 672 5.76 -18.95 54.26
CA ALA A 672 6.14 -17.71 53.58
C ALA A 672 5.16 -17.38 52.44
N LEU A 673 4.69 -18.38 51.68
CA LEU A 673 3.65 -18.21 50.66
C LEU A 673 2.33 -17.76 51.28
N LEU A 674 1.86 -18.38 52.37
CA LEU A 674 0.61 -18.00 53.04
C LEU A 674 0.65 -16.56 53.62
N GLN A 675 1.84 -16.06 53.94
CA GLN A 675 2.06 -14.69 54.44
C GLN A 675 2.36 -13.67 53.34
N SER A 676 2.46 -14.09 52.08
CA SER A 676 2.78 -13.17 50.98
C SER A 676 1.67 -12.14 50.81
N LYS A 677 2.09 -10.88 50.67
CA LYS A 677 1.20 -9.72 50.45
C LYS A 677 1.10 -9.35 48.97
N LYS A 678 1.52 -10.24 48.07
CA LYS A 678 1.46 -9.99 46.62
C LYS A 678 0.02 -9.87 46.15
N HIS A 679 -0.18 -8.98 45.20
CA HIS A 679 -1.41 -8.81 44.45
C HIS A 679 -1.35 -9.67 43.19
N PHE A 680 -2.40 -10.44 42.91
CA PHE A 680 -2.53 -11.28 41.72
C PHE A 680 -3.65 -10.69 40.87
N TYR A 681 -3.30 -10.19 39.69
CA TYR A 681 -4.25 -9.61 38.75
C TYR A 681 -4.44 -10.56 37.57
N GLN A 682 -5.63 -11.15 37.44
CA GLN A 682 -6.03 -11.90 36.24
C GLN A 682 -6.74 -10.96 35.28
N PHE A 683 -6.11 -10.70 34.14
CA PHE A 683 -6.67 -9.93 33.03
C PHE A 683 -7.36 -10.87 32.07
N GLU A 684 -8.58 -10.55 31.66
CA GLU A 684 -9.34 -11.28 30.66
C GLU A 684 -9.43 -10.46 29.37
N PHE A 685 -9.03 -11.07 28.25
CA PHE A 685 -9.00 -10.44 26.93
C PHE A 685 -9.93 -11.17 25.97
N ALA A 686 -10.60 -10.41 25.10
CA ALA A 686 -11.41 -10.92 24.01
C ALA A 686 -10.91 -10.40 22.66
N ASN A 687 -10.79 -11.27 21.67
CA ASN A 687 -10.48 -10.93 20.28
C ASN A 687 -11.80 -10.86 19.49
N LYS A 688 -12.29 -9.64 19.26
CA LYS A 688 -13.60 -9.37 18.63
C LYS A 688 -13.50 -9.27 17.11
N GLY A 689 -12.37 -8.81 16.59
CA GLY A 689 -12.15 -8.59 15.16
C GLY A 689 -11.60 -9.83 14.42
N GLY A 690 -11.22 -10.88 15.15
CA GLY A 690 -10.75 -12.16 14.62
C GLY A 690 -9.26 -12.21 14.29
N LEU A 691 -8.59 -11.07 14.09
CA LEU A 691 -7.16 -11.01 13.77
C LEU A 691 -6.34 -11.12 15.06
N VAL A 692 -5.63 -12.24 15.21
CA VAL A 692 -4.74 -12.44 16.37
C VAL A 692 -3.52 -11.52 16.28
N MET A 693 -3.18 -10.87 17.38
CA MET A 693 -2.02 -9.99 17.52
C MET A 693 -1.41 -10.11 18.93
N PRO A 694 -0.16 -9.69 19.15
CA PRO A 694 0.41 -9.58 20.49
C PRO A 694 -0.42 -8.64 21.38
N ILE A 695 -0.50 -8.95 22.67
CA ILE A 695 -1.14 -8.09 23.67
C ILE A 695 -0.05 -7.22 24.31
N ILE A 696 -0.03 -5.93 23.97
CA ILE A 696 0.86 -4.93 24.54
C ILE A 696 0.12 -4.27 25.70
N LEU A 697 0.48 -4.61 26.94
CA LEU A 697 -0.24 -4.21 28.15
C LEU A 697 0.61 -3.28 29.00
N GLN A 698 0.19 -2.01 29.13
CA GLN A 698 0.77 -1.08 30.09
C GLN A 698 -0.02 -1.14 31.41
N LEU A 699 0.71 -1.30 32.51
CA LEU A 699 0.20 -1.30 33.87
C LEU A 699 0.75 -0.10 34.62
N LYS A 700 -0.11 0.58 35.40
CA LYS A 700 0.30 1.66 36.32
C LYS A 700 -0.09 1.29 37.73
N PHE A 701 0.83 1.42 38.67
CA PHE A 701 0.64 1.02 40.08
C PHE A 701 0.53 2.22 41.01
N SER A 702 0.02 1.99 42.22
CA SER A 702 -0.26 3.03 43.23
C SER A 702 0.99 3.74 43.76
N ASN A 703 2.17 3.13 43.62
CA ASN A 703 3.46 3.74 43.94
C ASN A 703 3.99 4.68 42.82
N GLY A 704 3.27 4.83 41.71
CA GLY A 704 3.65 5.63 40.55
C GLY A 704 4.55 4.90 39.53
N SER A 705 4.91 3.64 39.76
CA SER A 705 5.66 2.83 38.79
C SER A 705 4.79 2.37 37.62
N GLU A 706 5.40 2.21 36.46
CA GLU A 706 4.77 1.67 35.25
C GLU A 706 5.51 0.43 34.75
N GLU A 707 4.77 -0.54 34.23
CA GLU A 707 5.30 -1.76 33.62
C GLU A 707 4.65 -1.96 32.25
N LEU A 708 5.47 -2.31 31.25
CA LEU A 708 5.02 -2.62 29.90
C LEU A 708 5.28 -4.09 29.59
N LEU A 709 4.21 -4.87 29.47
CA LEU A 709 4.27 -6.29 29.13
C LEU A 709 3.96 -6.47 27.64
N ARG A 710 4.88 -7.09 26.90
CA ARG A 710 4.65 -7.51 25.50
C ARG A 710 4.39 -9.00 25.47
N ILE A 711 3.12 -9.38 25.39
CA ILE A 711 2.70 -10.78 25.35
C ILE A 711 2.60 -11.21 23.88
N PRO A 712 3.35 -12.23 23.42
CA PRO A 712 3.34 -12.67 22.03
C PRO A 712 1.96 -13.14 21.55
N ALA A 713 1.72 -13.12 20.24
CA ALA A 713 0.45 -13.53 19.62
C ALA A 713 0.08 -14.99 19.95
N GLU A 714 1.06 -15.84 20.25
CA GLU A 714 0.89 -17.25 20.60
C GLU A 714 0.09 -17.47 21.89
N ILE A 715 -0.24 -16.42 22.66
CA ILE A 715 -1.26 -16.51 23.72
C ILE A 715 -2.59 -17.03 23.18
N TRP A 716 -2.94 -16.70 21.93
CA TRP A 716 -4.18 -17.09 21.25
C TRP A 716 -4.18 -18.52 20.68
N ARG A 717 -3.05 -19.25 20.71
CA ARG A 717 -2.87 -20.53 19.98
C ARG A 717 -3.83 -21.66 20.34
N ARG A 718 -4.40 -21.63 21.55
CA ARG A 718 -5.38 -22.63 22.02
C ARG A 718 -6.81 -22.13 21.94
N HIS A 719 -7.00 -20.82 22.02
CA HIS A 719 -8.29 -20.14 22.03
C HIS A 719 -8.14 -18.79 21.34
N SER A 720 -8.57 -18.68 20.08
CA SER A 720 -8.39 -17.47 19.26
C SER A 720 -9.32 -16.31 19.66
N GLN A 721 -10.38 -16.60 20.43
CA GLN A 721 -11.46 -15.66 20.75
C GLN A 721 -11.33 -15.01 22.13
N ALA A 722 -10.78 -15.73 23.12
CA ALA A 722 -10.65 -15.23 24.49
C ALA A 722 -9.48 -15.90 25.21
N VAL A 723 -8.72 -15.11 25.97
CA VAL A 723 -7.56 -15.56 26.74
C VAL A 723 -7.49 -14.81 28.07
N SER A 724 -6.77 -15.36 29.04
CA SER A 724 -6.47 -14.65 30.29
C SER A 724 -4.98 -14.70 30.62
N LYS A 725 -4.53 -13.70 31.38
CA LYS A 725 -3.13 -13.58 31.84
C LYS A 725 -3.09 -13.13 33.29
N VAL A 726 -2.28 -13.82 34.10
CA VAL A 726 -2.02 -13.42 35.49
C VAL A 726 -0.73 -12.59 35.56
N VAL A 727 -0.77 -11.47 36.28
CA VAL A 727 0.38 -10.63 36.63
C VAL A 727 0.45 -10.50 38.15
N LEU A 728 1.66 -10.61 38.70
CA LEU A 728 1.92 -10.48 40.14
C LEU A 728 2.58 -9.13 40.42
N SER A 729 2.14 -8.42 41.46
CA SER A 729 2.74 -7.15 41.87
C SER A 729 2.81 -7.01 43.39
N ASP A 730 3.78 -6.22 43.87
CA ASP A 730 3.89 -5.80 45.27
C ASP A 730 3.05 -4.55 45.58
N HIS A 731 2.47 -3.92 44.54
CA HIS A 731 1.69 -2.70 44.65
C HIS A 731 0.32 -2.85 43.98
N GLU A 732 -0.65 -2.07 44.44
CA GLU A 732 -2.00 -2.07 43.87
C GLU A 732 -2.01 -1.47 42.45
N LEU A 733 -2.74 -2.12 41.54
CA LEU A 733 -2.98 -1.64 40.18
C LEU A 733 -3.94 -0.45 40.20
N VAL A 734 -3.56 0.62 39.52
CA VAL A 734 -4.37 1.83 39.33
C VAL A 734 -5.07 1.83 37.97
N SER A 735 -4.33 1.46 36.92
CA SER A 735 -4.89 1.41 35.57
C SER A 735 -4.15 0.42 34.68
N ALA A 736 -4.85 -0.11 33.69
CA ALA A 736 -4.28 -0.93 32.63
C ALA A 736 -4.74 -0.44 31.26
N THR A 737 -3.86 -0.53 30.26
CA THR A 737 -4.14 -0.14 28.88
C THR A 737 -3.55 -1.14 27.89
N VAL A 738 -4.40 -1.68 27.02
CA VAL A 738 -4.00 -2.48 25.86
C VAL A 738 -3.61 -1.54 24.71
N ASP A 739 -2.53 -1.89 24.02
CA ASP A 739 -1.95 -1.14 22.91
C ASP A 739 -1.78 0.37 23.17
N PRO A 740 -1.03 0.75 24.23
CA PRO A 740 -0.88 2.13 24.67
C PRO A 740 -0.22 3.06 23.63
N PHE A 741 0.46 2.50 22.63
CA PHE A 741 1.17 3.23 21.58
C PHE A 741 0.54 3.06 20.19
N TRP A 742 -0.61 2.37 20.10
CA TRP A 742 -1.35 2.11 18.85
C TRP A 742 -0.52 1.39 17.78
N GLU A 743 0.24 0.38 18.21
CA GLU A 743 1.15 -0.40 17.37
C GLU A 743 0.43 -1.49 16.56
N THR A 744 -0.75 -1.93 16.98
CA THR A 744 -1.39 -3.14 16.43
C THR A 744 -2.47 -2.88 15.39
N ALA A 745 -2.85 -1.62 15.19
CA ALA A 745 -3.99 -1.21 14.35
C ALA A 745 -5.35 -1.66 14.90
N ASP A 746 -5.50 -1.65 16.22
CA ASP A 746 -6.78 -1.88 16.90
C ASP A 746 -7.82 -0.84 16.47
N VAL A 747 -8.98 -1.31 16.01
CA VAL A 747 -10.04 -0.44 15.48
C VAL A 747 -10.92 0.17 16.59
N ASP A 748 -10.88 -0.37 17.81
CA ASP A 748 -11.67 0.11 18.95
C ASP A 748 -10.84 0.30 20.23
N THR A 749 -10.06 1.38 20.25
CA THR A 749 -9.23 1.75 21.41
C THR A 749 -10.00 2.04 22.72
N TYR A 750 -11.33 2.19 22.69
CA TYR A 750 -12.10 2.50 23.90
C TYR A 750 -12.21 1.31 24.84
N ASN A 751 -12.21 0.11 24.27
CA ASN A 751 -12.36 -1.13 25.00
C ASN A 751 -11.00 -1.68 25.53
N ASN A 752 -9.92 -0.89 25.36
CA ASN A 752 -8.55 -1.21 25.78
C ASN A 752 -8.22 -0.80 27.23
N HIS A 753 -9.10 -0.07 27.91
CA HIS A 753 -8.77 0.62 29.16
C HIS A 753 -9.49 0.05 30.39
N PHE A 754 -8.75 -0.05 31.49
CA PHE A 754 -9.27 -0.20 32.85
C PHE A 754 -8.80 0.95 33.75
N PRO A 755 -9.71 1.63 34.48
CA PRO A 755 -11.17 1.61 34.28
C PRO A 755 -11.57 2.08 32.87
N ARG A 756 -12.76 1.70 32.39
CA ARG A 756 -13.25 2.13 31.07
C ARG A 756 -13.34 3.66 31.01
N LYS A 757 -12.83 4.25 29.93
CA LYS A 757 -12.87 5.71 29.72
C LYS A 757 -14.15 6.12 28.97
N PRO A 758 -14.76 7.28 29.29
CA PRO A 758 -15.90 7.79 28.53
C PRO A 758 -15.48 8.23 27.11
N TYR A 759 -16.42 8.15 26.16
CA TYR A 759 -16.25 8.76 24.84
C TYR A 759 -16.28 10.29 24.96
N GLU A 760 -15.13 10.93 24.84
CA GLU A 760 -15.05 12.38 24.70
C GLU A 760 -15.19 12.77 23.23
N SER A 761 -16.28 13.43 22.88
CA SER A 761 -16.52 13.96 21.53
C SER A 761 -17.06 15.38 21.60
N ARG A 762 -16.75 16.20 20.59
CA ARG A 762 -17.30 17.55 20.42
C ARG A 762 -18.20 17.57 19.19
N LEU A 763 -19.44 18.06 19.36
CA LEU A 763 -20.37 18.25 18.25
C LEU A 763 -19.87 19.41 17.36
N GLN A 764 -19.32 19.10 16.19
CA GLN A 764 -18.91 20.11 15.21
C GLN A 764 -20.02 20.32 14.18
N VAL A 765 -20.56 21.54 14.10
CA VAL A 765 -21.44 21.98 12.99
C VAL A 765 -20.55 22.65 11.95
N TYR A 766 -20.52 22.14 10.71
CA TYR A 766 -19.66 22.71 9.66
C TYR A 766 -20.27 22.66 8.25
N LYS A 767 -19.75 23.51 7.38
CA LYS A 767 -19.94 23.51 5.92
C LYS A 767 -18.61 23.09 5.29
N ARG A 768 -18.61 22.18 4.31
CA ARG A 768 -17.37 21.61 3.73
C ARG A 768 -16.51 22.71 3.08
N GLU A 769 -15.36 23.01 3.66
CA GLU A 769 -14.37 23.96 3.12
C GLU A 769 -13.27 23.25 2.30
N LYS A 770 -12.61 24.01 1.42
CA LYS A 770 -11.47 23.53 0.62
C LYS A 770 -10.18 23.59 1.46
N SER A 771 -9.19 22.78 1.08
CA SER A 771 -7.87 22.79 1.75
C SER A 771 -7.19 24.15 1.66
N ARG A 772 -6.67 24.63 2.79
CA ARG A 772 -6.05 25.93 2.99
C ARG A 772 -4.71 26.07 2.24
N ASN A 773 -4.48 27.18 1.53
CA ASN A 773 -3.19 27.53 0.91
C ASN A 773 -2.55 28.68 1.69
N LEU A 774 -1.82 28.32 2.75
CA LEU A 774 -1.24 29.29 3.69
C LEU A 774 -0.21 30.23 3.03
N MET A 775 0.52 29.77 2.00
CA MET A 775 1.48 30.62 1.28
C MET A 775 0.77 31.77 0.57
N LYS A 776 -0.36 31.49 -0.09
CA LYS A 776 -1.18 32.51 -0.73
C LYS A 776 -1.79 33.47 0.29
N GLU A 777 -2.36 32.94 1.37
CA GLU A 777 -2.97 33.76 2.43
C GLU A 777 -1.95 34.69 3.09
N MET A 778 -0.76 34.18 3.43
CA MET A 778 0.30 35.02 4.03
C MET A 778 0.80 36.09 3.06
N ALA A 779 0.86 35.79 1.76
CA ALA A 779 1.22 36.80 0.75
C ALA A 779 0.12 37.87 0.59
N GLU A 780 -1.16 37.49 0.72
CA GLU A 780 -2.29 38.42 0.74
C GLU A 780 -2.26 39.30 2.00
N ASP A 781 -1.99 38.72 3.18
CA ASP A 781 -1.83 39.45 4.44
C ASP A 781 -0.68 40.46 4.36
N GLN A 782 0.50 40.05 3.87
CA GLN A 782 1.64 40.95 3.67
C GLN A 782 1.33 42.10 2.69
N LYS A 783 0.58 41.82 1.61
CA LYS A 783 0.13 42.86 0.66
C LYS A 783 -0.90 43.80 1.29
N ALA A 784 -1.76 43.29 2.18
CA ALA A 784 -2.72 44.11 2.92
C ALA A 784 -2.00 45.01 3.92
N GLU A 785 -1.02 44.47 4.66
CA GLU A 785 -0.16 45.22 5.58
C GLU A 785 0.65 46.31 4.87
N ALA A 786 1.25 46.01 3.72
CA ALA A 786 1.99 46.99 2.90
C ALA A 786 1.09 48.11 2.37
N LYS A 787 -0.15 47.81 1.96
CA LYS A 787 -1.11 48.84 1.54
C LYS A 787 -1.55 49.73 2.70
N THR A 788 -1.66 49.17 3.91
CA THR A 788 -1.95 49.98 5.11
C THR A 788 -0.77 50.85 5.52
N SER A 789 0.48 50.40 5.33
CA SER A 789 1.66 51.25 5.56
C SER A 789 1.79 52.37 4.52
N ASP A 790 1.57 52.09 3.23
CA ASP A 790 1.63 53.10 2.17
C ASP A 790 0.52 54.15 2.33
N ALA A 791 -0.68 53.75 2.76
CA ALA A 791 -1.77 54.68 3.08
C ALA A 791 -1.47 55.54 4.33
N ALA A 792 -0.74 55.00 5.31
CA ALA A 792 -0.28 55.76 6.48
C ALA A 792 0.84 56.76 6.09
N GLU A 793 1.75 56.39 5.19
CA GLU A 793 2.79 57.27 4.65
C GLU A 793 2.21 58.37 3.74
N GLU A 794 1.21 58.08 2.89
CA GLU A 794 0.51 59.12 2.12
C GLU A 794 -0.31 60.07 3.00
N SER A 795 -0.83 59.60 4.14
CA SER A 795 -1.55 60.44 5.09
C SER A 795 -0.61 61.39 5.84
N THR A 796 0.60 60.94 6.18
CA THR A 796 1.63 61.76 6.84
C THR A 796 2.30 62.73 5.87
N ALA A 797 2.45 62.40 4.59
CA ALA A 797 2.96 63.33 3.57
C ALA A 797 1.97 64.48 3.25
N LYS A 798 0.66 64.26 3.41
CA LYS A 798 -0.39 65.29 3.24
C LYS A 798 -0.56 66.23 4.44
N GLU A 799 -0.03 65.88 5.61
CA GLU A 799 -0.01 66.78 6.78
C GLU A 799 1.22 67.70 6.82
N THR A 800 2.20 67.48 5.94
CA THR A 800 3.44 68.29 5.84
C THR A 800 3.48 69.26 4.65
N HIS A 801 2.33 69.58 4.03
CA HIS A 801 2.24 70.59 2.97
C HIS A 801 1.28 71.73 3.27
#